data_AF-A0A9E3VZ80-F1
#
_entry.id   AF-A0A9E3VZ80-F1
#
_cell.length_a   1.000
_cell.length_b   1.000
_cell.length_c   1.000
_cell.angle_alpha   90.00
_cell.angle_beta   90.00
_cell.angle_gamma   90.00
#
_symmetry.space_group_name_H-M   'P 1'
#
loop_
_entity.id
_entity.type
_entity.pdbx_description
1 polymer ?
#
loop_
_entity_poly.entity_id
_entity_poly.type
_entity_poly.pdbx_seq_one_letter_code
_entity_poly.pdbx_strand_id
1 'polypeptide(L)'
;MSDVITFDCTSCGMPYRVAASYAGRDFSCKKCGAHLCVPQSGQEAGFRVEPEVELSSGTEVMRRMTPSGRQAPVNPTRVFTRERETSQRMASVGAPGRAEKSGKGVLIGGVIGGIVLLGAAIAIAVVLTGDKTPDATDATTVTVDSPTPAEPSERDTLLARLDEGLDARELVALLKEADGKVEDADLAAISRRMVNAISAEKGAELEDAELLALAERVKASADSERLYMMVIARHRGVEPVPASCLQAREKLGYSRLELTAQAERARGLAAAGVVEGIGTLDDELQALLKRADDGWSPMSDKAKFDAIVEQLDAAQTRIDQLRREDPFRFKLATARLEFSRDEASSIGTWVSVARDPYVIFVQLQAREDQPGAERRLRDALLVAEQFPAFFNAELREDLELKRMLPSALPGDEREDAPIVIKLFRSASYWHAYLRDHGYGDVDAERARTFTEPATGHVSMVYDHDSAGGTSNLGKFIRALVDVSMYSYHPHAPTTHEEDENFRAYNAFFLDAWFHTAISITNRASDTYTFMSNDPRAARRLSVWKKPFAKDARDRFDSFGGQLLSVKDFVTCQDVDAIRAAIVRKLESIEAWTEQDLMVARQSANLDTIWRGYAVGLFAFLFHWGPDGEPRYREKFLKFVRMDLSGEVDKENPVPAFEKAFGLDAAGWKQLEADFTAYQAD
;
A
#
# COMPACT_ATOMS: atom_id res chain seq x y z
N MET A 1 -14.82 43.16 -28.26
CA MET A 1 -13.80 42.10 -28.38
C MET A 1 -13.48 41.67 -26.96
N SER A 2 -13.68 40.40 -26.62
CA SER A 2 -13.42 39.90 -25.27
C SER A 2 -11.93 39.73 -25.06
N ASP A 3 -11.39 40.32 -23.99
CA ASP A 3 -9.98 40.21 -23.65
C ASP A 3 -9.59 38.74 -23.40
N VAL A 4 -8.45 38.33 -23.95
CA VAL A 4 -7.90 36.97 -23.85
C VAL A 4 -6.63 37.04 -23.00
N ILE A 5 -6.53 36.14 -22.03
CA ILE A 5 -5.35 35.99 -21.17
C ILE A 5 -4.50 34.84 -21.72
N THR A 6 -3.21 35.13 -21.92
CA THR A 6 -2.20 34.17 -22.37
C THR A 6 -1.27 33.88 -21.20
N PHE A 7 -1.04 32.60 -20.87
CA PHE A 7 -0.09 32.20 -19.83
C PHE A 7 0.46 30.80 -20.11
N ASP A 8 1.64 30.49 -19.58
CA ASP A 8 2.29 29.19 -19.78
C ASP A 8 2.19 28.32 -18.54
N CYS A 9 2.08 27.00 -18.71
CA CYS A 9 2.17 26.06 -17.60
C CYS A 9 3.59 26.09 -17.01
N THR A 10 3.70 26.40 -15.72
CA THR A 10 4.97 26.48 -15.00
C THR A 10 5.70 25.14 -14.88
N SER A 11 5.01 24.00 -15.01
CA SER A 11 5.65 22.67 -14.97
C SER A 11 6.16 22.17 -16.33
N CYS A 12 5.40 22.37 -17.41
CA CYS A 12 5.73 21.76 -18.72
C CYS A 12 5.90 22.76 -19.88
N GLY A 13 5.75 24.06 -19.61
CA GLY A 13 5.91 25.15 -20.58
C GLY A 13 4.81 25.26 -21.64
N MET A 14 3.69 24.52 -21.51
CA MET A 14 2.61 24.57 -22.52
C MET A 14 1.84 25.90 -22.43
N PRO A 15 1.71 26.66 -23.54
CA PRO A 15 0.97 27.92 -23.56
C PRO A 15 -0.55 27.70 -23.59
N TYR A 16 -1.29 28.50 -22.83
CA TYR A 16 -2.75 28.53 -22.78
C TYR A 16 -3.30 29.90 -23.16
N ARG A 17 -4.44 29.90 -23.85
CA ARG A 17 -5.26 31.07 -24.18
C ARG A 17 -6.67 30.85 -23.63
N VAL A 18 -7.07 31.65 -22.65
CA VAL A 18 -8.39 31.58 -22.02
C VAL A 18 -9.05 32.95 -22.03
N ALA A 19 -10.38 32.98 -22.02
CA ALA A 19 -11.12 34.24 -21.92
C ALA A 19 -10.85 34.90 -20.57
N ALA A 20 -10.82 36.24 -20.51
CA ALA A 20 -10.59 36.99 -19.27
C ALA A 20 -11.58 36.67 -18.13
N SER A 21 -12.75 36.11 -18.45
CA SER A 21 -13.72 35.61 -17.46
C SER A 21 -13.22 34.42 -16.61
N TYR A 22 -12.10 33.81 -17.00
CA TYR A 22 -11.46 32.72 -16.27
C TYR A 22 -10.34 33.21 -15.33
N ALA A 23 -10.05 34.51 -15.28
CA ALA A 23 -9.05 35.08 -14.38
C ALA A 23 -9.31 34.68 -12.91
N GLY A 24 -8.28 34.21 -12.22
CA GLY A 24 -8.32 33.75 -10.82
C GLY A 24 -8.99 32.39 -10.61
N ARG A 25 -9.37 31.66 -11.66
CA ARG A 25 -9.93 30.30 -11.55
C ARG A 25 -8.84 29.24 -11.65
N ASP A 26 -9.08 28.12 -10.98
CA ASP A 26 -8.23 26.93 -11.09
C ASP A 26 -8.39 26.27 -12.46
N PHE A 27 -7.26 25.80 -13.00
CA PHE A 27 -7.13 25.23 -14.33
C PHE A 27 -6.10 24.10 -14.30
N SER A 28 -6.45 22.90 -14.77
CA SER A 28 -5.51 21.78 -14.87
C SER A 28 -4.85 21.75 -16.24
N CYS A 29 -3.51 21.67 -16.27
CA CYS A 29 -2.75 21.56 -17.52
C CYS A 29 -3.12 20.28 -18.28
N LYS A 30 -3.59 20.43 -19.52
CA LYS A 30 -3.95 19.31 -20.41
C LYS A 30 -2.78 18.38 -20.77
N LYS A 31 -1.53 18.80 -20.57
CA LYS A 31 -0.34 18.01 -20.91
C LYS A 31 0.25 17.25 -19.72
N CYS A 32 0.43 17.91 -18.57
CA CYS A 32 1.10 17.31 -17.41
C CYS A 32 0.20 17.17 -16.16
N GLY A 33 -1.07 17.58 -16.22
CA GLY A 33 -2.00 17.47 -15.09
C GLY A 33 -1.82 18.49 -13.96
N ALA A 34 -0.73 19.28 -13.98
CA ALA A 34 -0.47 20.27 -12.94
C ALA A 34 -1.63 21.27 -12.75
N HIS A 35 -1.99 21.54 -11.49
CA HIS A 35 -2.98 22.56 -11.13
C HIS A 35 -2.36 23.96 -11.21
N LEU A 36 -2.97 24.84 -12.00
CA LEU A 36 -2.56 26.21 -12.25
C LEU A 36 -3.71 27.15 -11.90
N CYS A 37 -3.39 28.39 -11.53
CA CYS A 37 -4.39 29.46 -11.41
C CYS A 37 -4.22 30.42 -12.59
N VAL A 38 -5.33 30.76 -13.27
CA VAL A 38 -5.28 31.73 -14.38
C VAL A 38 -4.93 33.11 -13.82
N PRO A 39 -3.88 33.79 -14.30
CA PRO A 39 -3.47 35.09 -13.75
C PRO A 39 -4.55 36.16 -13.94
N GLN A 40 -4.69 37.04 -12.95
CA GLN A 40 -5.52 38.24 -13.08
C GLN A 40 -4.74 39.34 -13.80
N SER A 41 -5.44 40.21 -14.54
CA SER A 41 -4.82 41.31 -15.30
C SER A 41 -3.93 42.17 -14.38
N GLY A 42 -2.61 42.08 -14.56
CA GLY A 42 -1.62 42.78 -13.74
C GLY A 42 -0.81 41.91 -12.76
N GLN A 43 -1.03 40.59 -12.72
CA GLN A 43 -0.20 39.64 -11.95
C GLN A 43 0.46 38.59 -12.85
N GLU A 44 1.72 38.26 -12.56
CA GLU A 44 2.40 37.10 -13.16
C GLU A 44 1.85 35.78 -12.58
N ALA A 45 1.84 34.72 -13.38
CA ALA A 45 1.33 33.41 -12.97
C ALA A 45 2.22 32.79 -11.87
N GLY A 46 1.76 32.83 -10.62
CA GLY A 46 2.46 32.25 -9.47
C GLY A 46 2.05 30.80 -9.19
N PHE A 47 2.98 30.03 -8.63
CA PHE A 47 2.65 28.77 -7.96
C PHE A 47 1.77 29.06 -6.73
N ARG A 48 0.66 28.33 -6.58
CA ARG A 48 -0.08 28.32 -5.32
C ARG A 48 0.64 27.37 -4.36
N VAL A 49 1.48 27.95 -3.49
CA VAL A 49 1.94 27.24 -2.30
C VAL A 49 0.73 27.19 -1.36
N GLU A 50 0.27 25.98 -1.01
CA GLU A 50 -0.72 25.84 0.05
C GLU A 50 -0.13 26.46 1.33
N PRO A 51 -0.82 27.39 2.01
CA PRO A 51 -0.30 27.91 3.26
C PRO A 51 -0.21 26.76 4.26
N GLU A 52 1.02 26.47 4.68
CA GLU A 52 1.34 25.61 5.80
C GLU A 52 0.52 26.07 7.01
N VAL A 53 -0.41 25.21 7.46
CA VAL A 53 -1.28 25.47 8.59
C VAL A 53 -0.45 25.28 9.86
N GLU A 54 0.18 26.35 10.33
CA GLU A 54 0.69 26.43 11.70
C GLU A 54 -0.49 26.37 12.68
N LEU A 55 -0.62 25.24 13.37
CA LEU A 55 -1.53 25.07 14.51
C LEU A 55 -0.94 25.80 15.73
N SER A 56 -1.23 27.10 15.86
CA SER A 56 -1.04 27.83 17.11
C SER A 56 -2.34 27.89 17.91
N SER A 57 -2.31 27.22 19.07
CA SER A 57 -3.07 27.44 20.31
C SER A 57 -4.16 28.53 20.35
N GLY A 58 -5.40 28.06 20.51
CA GLY A 58 -6.51 28.62 21.31
C GLY A 58 -6.76 30.14 21.39
N THR A 59 -7.92 30.58 20.90
CA THR A 59 -8.97 31.27 21.70
C THR A 59 -10.19 31.61 20.82
N GLU A 60 -11.36 31.64 21.46
CA GLU A 60 -12.69 31.96 20.92
C GLU A 60 -12.73 33.19 20.00
N VAL A 61 -13.45 33.13 18.86
CA VAL A 61 -14.29 34.24 18.38
C VAL A 61 -15.47 33.74 17.50
N MET A 62 -16.66 33.95 18.04
CA MET A 62 -17.96 34.35 17.44
C MET A 62 -18.40 33.90 16.03
N ARG A 63 -19.58 33.27 16.07
CA ARG A 63 -20.61 33.09 15.03
C ARG A 63 -20.71 34.22 13.99
N ARG A 64 -20.81 33.83 12.72
CA ARG A 64 -21.63 34.52 11.71
C ARG A 64 -22.73 33.59 11.22
N MET A 65 -23.96 33.91 11.59
CA MET A 65 -25.16 33.41 10.93
C MET A 65 -25.29 34.10 9.57
N THR A 66 -25.58 33.33 8.51
CA THR A 66 -26.22 33.85 7.31
C THR A 66 -27.46 33.00 6.97
N PRO A 67 -28.50 33.61 6.38
CA PRO A 67 -29.87 33.10 6.45
C PRO A 67 -30.25 32.28 5.21
N SER A 68 -30.99 31.21 5.46
CA SER A 68 -32.14 30.69 4.70
C SER A 68 -32.30 31.13 3.23
N GLY A 69 -32.11 30.17 2.31
CA GLY A 69 -32.52 30.26 0.90
C GLY A 69 -33.35 29.04 0.49
N ARG A 70 -34.65 29.30 0.28
CA ARG A 70 -35.76 28.51 -0.30
C ARG A 70 -35.44 27.13 -0.94
N GLN A 71 -36.13 26.11 -0.42
CA GLN A 71 -36.45 24.86 -1.10
C GLN A 71 -37.48 25.09 -2.22
N ALA A 72 -37.26 24.48 -3.38
CA ALA A 72 -38.28 24.29 -4.42
C ALA A 72 -38.68 22.79 -4.43
N PRO A 73 -39.98 22.46 -4.50
CA PRO A 73 -40.42 21.07 -4.55
C PRO A 73 -40.33 20.54 -5.99
N VAL A 74 -39.54 19.48 -6.21
CA VAL A 74 -39.58 18.71 -7.47
C VAL A 74 -40.58 17.58 -7.29
N ASN A 75 -41.58 17.60 -8.17
CA ASN A 75 -42.71 16.67 -8.23
C ASN A 75 -42.31 15.45 -9.09
N PRO A 76 -42.36 14.20 -8.58
CA PRO A 76 -42.03 13.01 -9.36
C PRO A 76 -43.30 12.33 -9.86
N THR A 77 -43.75 12.65 -11.09
CA THR A 77 -44.69 11.78 -11.81
C THR A 77 -44.77 12.11 -13.30
N ARG A 78 -44.16 11.26 -14.15
CA ARG A 78 -44.62 10.77 -15.47
C ARG A 78 -43.46 10.00 -16.14
N VAL A 79 -43.49 8.67 -16.22
CA VAL A 79 -44.29 7.77 -17.08
C VAL A 79 -43.56 7.42 -18.40
N PHE A 80 -43.11 6.16 -18.43
CA PHE A 80 -43.19 5.15 -19.51
C PHE A 80 -42.26 5.13 -20.74
N THR A 81 -41.55 3.99 -20.84
CA THR A 81 -41.36 3.05 -21.98
C THR A 81 -40.73 3.50 -23.30
N ARG A 82 -39.55 2.93 -23.58
CA ARG A 82 -39.02 2.30 -24.82
C ARG A 82 -37.50 2.23 -24.60
N GLU A 83 -36.76 1.16 -24.82
CA GLU A 83 -36.72 0.31 -26.01
C GLU A 83 -35.99 -0.99 -25.63
N ARG A 84 -36.60 -2.11 -26.01
CA ARG A 84 -36.06 -3.47 -25.90
C ARG A 84 -35.97 -3.96 -27.33
N GLU A 85 -34.91 -3.61 -28.05
CA GLU A 85 -34.64 -4.06 -29.43
C GLU A 85 -33.26 -3.53 -29.90
N THR A 86 -32.16 -4.20 -29.57
CA THR A 86 -30.89 -4.01 -30.33
C THR A 86 -29.81 -5.08 -30.15
N SER A 87 -29.97 -6.10 -29.29
CA SER A 87 -28.87 -7.04 -28.99
C SER A 87 -28.77 -8.29 -29.88
N GLN A 88 -29.35 -8.31 -31.09
CA GLN A 88 -29.32 -9.49 -31.98
C GLN A 88 -28.51 -9.34 -33.28
N ARG A 89 -27.63 -8.33 -33.38
CA ARG A 89 -26.70 -8.24 -34.51
C ARG A 89 -25.33 -7.79 -34.03
N MET A 90 -24.46 -8.74 -33.70
CA MET A 90 -23.05 -8.78 -34.12
C MET A 90 -22.41 -10.04 -33.55
N ALA A 91 -22.67 -11.16 -34.22
CA ALA A 91 -21.75 -12.28 -34.25
C ALA A 91 -21.11 -12.29 -35.64
N SER A 92 -19.79 -12.49 -35.64
CA SER A 92 -18.92 -12.95 -36.73
C SER A 92 -17.92 -11.94 -37.34
N VAL A 93 -16.69 -12.45 -37.37
CA VAL A 93 -15.58 -12.23 -38.32
C VAL A 93 -14.42 -11.32 -37.85
N GLY A 94 -13.33 -11.97 -37.44
CA GLY A 94 -12.01 -11.71 -38.05
C GLY A 94 -10.85 -11.32 -37.13
N ALA A 95 -10.05 -12.30 -36.70
CA ALA A 95 -8.59 -12.14 -36.57
C ALA A 95 -7.93 -12.43 -37.94
N PRO A 96 -6.60 -12.24 -38.19
CA PRO A 96 -5.52 -11.82 -37.29
C PRO A 96 -4.54 -10.75 -37.90
N GLY A 97 -3.59 -10.24 -37.09
CA GLY A 97 -2.51 -9.38 -37.60
C GLY A 97 -1.38 -9.11 -36.59
N ARG A 98 -0.26 -9.79 -36.80
CA ARG A 98 1.04 -9.78 -36.10
C ARG A 98 1.89 -8.57 -36.51
N ALA A 99 2.66 -7.96 -35.60
CA ALA A 99 4.03 -7.46 -35.86
C ALA A 99 4.73 -6.90 -34.61
N GLU A 100 5.88 -7.49 -34.30
CA GLU A 100 6.96 -6.96 -33.46
C GLU A 100 7.58 -5.67 -34.03
N LYS A 101 8.14 -4.84 -33.14
CA LYS A 101 9.47 -4.19 -33.26
C LYS A 101 9.77 -3.48 -31.93
N SER A 102 10.77 -3.89 -31.15
CA SER A 102 12.22 -3.65 -31.32
C SER A 102 12.59 -2.17 -31.35
N GLY A 103 13.30 -1.70 -30.32
CA GLY A 103 14.04 -0.44 -30.37
C GLY A 103 14.64 -0.02 -29.03
N LYS A 104 15.83 -0.55 -28.69
CA LYS A 104 16.75 0.08 -27.74
C LYS A 104 17.27 1.40 -28.31
N GLY A 105 17.47 2.41 -27.46
CA GLY A 105 18.17 3.64 -27.82
C GLY A 105 18.52 4.48 -26.60
N VAL A 106 19.78 4.39 -26.18
CA VAL A 106 20.48 5.21 -25.18
C VAL A 106 21.06 6.45 -25.87
N LEU A 107 21.11 7.60 -25.17
CA LEU A 107 22.15 8.68 -25.15
C LEU A 107 21.51 10.02 -24.71
N ILE A 108 21.80 10.55 -23.51
CA ILE A 108 22.90 11.46 -23.10
C ILE A 108 22.82 12.89 -23.68
N GLY A 109 22.78 13.88 -22.76
CA GLY A 109 23.23 15.28 -22.91
C GLY A 109 22.11 16.31 -23.12
N GLY A 110 22.01 17.45 -22.43
CA GLY A 110 22.83 18.07 -21.39
C GLY A 110 22.42 19.54 -21.17
N VAL A 111 22.77 20.05 -19.98
CA VAL A 111 23.24 21.42 -19.63
C VAL A 111 22.28 22.65 -19.60
N ILE A 112 22.48 23.44 -18.52
CA ILE A 112 22.23 24.90 -18.27
C ILE A 112 20.80 25.26 -17.82
N GLY A 113 20.50 25.99 -16.74
CA GLY A 113 21.27 26.77 -15.75
C GLY A 113 20.30 27.67 -14.92
N GLY A 114 20.80 28.45 -13.95
CA GLY A 114 20.07 29.60 -13.33
C GLY A 114 19.64 29.45 -11.86
N ILE A 115 20.50 29.67 -10.84
CA ILE A 115 20.65 30.87 -9.94
C ILE A 115 19.41 31.26 -9.07
N VAL A 116 19.63 31.44 -7.73
CA VAL A 116 19.26 32.61 -6.86
C VAL A 116 18.65 32.28 -5.46
N LEU A 117 19.38 32.70 -4.39
CA LEU A 117 18.99 33.11 -2.99
C LEU A 117 18.42 32.05 -2.02
N LEU A 118 18.54 32.08 -0.68
CA LEU A 118 18.88 33.05 0.40
C LEU A 118 19.26 32.13 1.61
N GLY A 119 20.18 32.37 2.56
CA GLY A 119 20.27 33.48 3.50
C GLY A 119 20.42 32.94 4.96
N ALA A 120 21.28 33.59 5.75
CA ALA A 120 21.51 33.52 7.21
C ALA A 120 22.33 32.33 7.78
N ALA A 121 23.17 32.47 8.80
CA ALA A 121 23.91 33.54 9.48
C ALA A 121 24.75 32.84 10.57
N ILE A 122 25.94 33.32 10.93
CA ILE A 122 26.47 33.36 12.32
C ILE A 122 27.71 34.26 12.35
N ALA A 123 27.76 35.06 13.40
CA ALA A 123 28.61 36.22 13.63
C ALA A 123 30.01 35.91 14.16
N ILE A 124 30.96 36.80 13.91
CA ILE A 124 32.11 37.02 14.79
C ILE A 124 32.25 38.52 15.05
N ALA A 125 32.24 38.86 16.34
CA ALA A 125 32.44 40.18 16.90
C ALA A 125 33.92 40.58 16.86
N VAL A 126 34.19 41.83 16.46
CA VAL A 126 35.47 42.51 16.73
C VAL A 126 35.17 43.79 17.51
N VAL A 127 35.76 43.85 18.69
CA VAL A 127 35.71 44.97 19.63
C VAL A 127 36.68 46.06 19.17
N LEU A 128 36.15 47.27 19.01
CA LEU A 128 36.87 48.53 18.93
C LEU A 128 37.20 49.02 20.35
N THR A 129 38.47 49.34 20.60
CA THR A 129 38.98 50.47 21.42
C THR A 129 40.49 50.54 21.10
N GLY A 130 41.17 51.66 20.90
CA GLY A 130 40.88 53.08 21.07
C GLY A 130 42.22 53.77 21.32
N ASP A 131 42.54 54.77 20.48
CA ASP A 131 43.43 55.92 20.64
C ASP A 131 44.75 55.85 21.43
N LYS A 132 45.82 56.37 20.79
CA LYS A 132 46.41 57.68 21.15
C LYS A 132 47.53 58.10 20.19
N THR A 133 47.33 59.26 19.55
CA THR A 133 48.39 60.16 19.09
C THR A 133 49.04 60.88 20.28
N PRO A 134 50.30 61.33 20.12
CA PRO A 134 50.56 62.75 20.32
C PRO A 134 51.50 63.38 19.27
N ASP A 135 51.51 64.70 19.31
CA ASP A 135 52.04 65.69 18.37
C ASP A 135 53.56 65.78 18.17
N ALA A 136 53.86 66.41 17.03
CA ALA A 136 55.06 67.11 16.52
C ALA A 136 56.21 67.46 17.49
N THR A 137 57.47 67.29 17.03
CA THR A 137 58.40 68.40 16.67
C THR A 137 59.70 67.92 16.01
N ASP A 138 60.23 68.81 15.18
CA ASP A 138 61.62 69.06 14.78
C ASP A 138 62.39 68.18 13.78
N ALA A 139 62.58 68.83 12.62
CA ALA A 139 63.61 68.56 11.64
C ALA A 139 65.01 68.73 12.25
N THR A 140 65.82 67.67 12.21
CA THR A 140 67.27 67.77 12.28
C THR A 140 67.85 66.96 11.12
N THR A 141 68.46 67.67 10.17
CA THR A 141 69.20 67.10 9.05
C THR A 141 70.51 66.51 9.58
N VAL A 142 70.61 65.17 9.63
CA VAL A 142 71.86 64.45 9.86
C VAL A 142 72.18 63.68 8.59
N THR A 143 73.19 64.16 7.85
CA THR A 143 73.89 63.40 6.82
C THR A 143 74.60 62.22 7.47
N VAL A 144 74.08 61.02 7.25
CA VAL A 144 74.72 59.74 7.59
C VAL A 144 75.43 59.23 6.34
N ASP A 145 76.73 59.04 6.45
CA ASP A 145 77.57 58.40 5.43
C ASP A 145 77.03 57.02 5.05
N SER A 146 77.01 56.75 3.75
CA SER A 146 76.61 55.46 3.20
C SER A 146 77.45 54.33 3.82
N PRO A 147 76.84 53.38 4.55
CA PRO A 147 77.54 52.16 4.90
C PRO A 147 77.72 51.35 3.61
N THR A 148 78.94 50.89 3.39
CA THR A 148 79.28 49.85 2.42
C THR A 148 78.27 48.70 2.56
N PRO A 149 77.69 48.18 1.46
CA PRO A 149 76.68 47.12 1.54
C PRO A 149 77.25 45.96 2.34
N ALA A 150 76.67 45.71 3.52
CA ALA A 150 76.92 44.48 4.25
C ALA A 150 76.52 43.33 3.33
N GLU A 151 77.35 42.29 3.25
CA GLU A 151 77.02 41.09 2.49
C GLU A 151 75.61 40.63 2.90
N PRO A 152 74.71 40.38 1.94
CA PRO A 152 73.34 39.99 2.23
C PRO A 152 73.37 38.76 3.13
N SER A 153 72.56 38.76 4.18
CA SER A 153 72.52 37.62 5.07
C SER A 153 72.07 36.37 4.31
N GLU A 154 72.43 35.18 4.79
CA GLU A 154 72.00 33.91 4.17
C GLU A 154 70.46 33.84 4.07
N ARG A 155 69.76 34.41 5.06
CA ARG A 155 68.30 34.64 5.05
C ARG A 155 67.85 35.50 3.86
N ASP A 156 68.48 36.66 3.65
CA ASP A 156 68.11 37.59 2.56
C ASP A 156 68.34 36.96 1.18
N THR A 157 69.39 36.14 1.05
CA THR A 157 69.70 35.42 -0.19
C THR A 157 68.64 34.36 -0.50
N LEU A 158 68.17 33.62 0.51
CA LEU A 158 67.12 32.62 0.36
C LEU A 158 65.75 33.25 0.06
N LEU A 159 65.44 34.40 0.68
CA LEU A 159 64.20 35.13 0.40
C LEU A 159 64.21 35.81 -0.97
N ALA A 160 65.34 36.34 -1.44
CA ALA A 160 65.46 36.91 -2.78
C ALA A 160 65.18 35.87 -3.88
N ARG A 161 65.66 34.63 -3.71
CA ARG A 161 65.38 33.51 -4.62
C ARG A 161 63.90 33.15 -4.68
N LEU A 162 63.15 33.36 -3.59
CA LEU A 162 61.71 33.12 -3.57
C LEU A 162 60.98 33.98 -4.61
N ASP A 163 61.50 35.17 -4.92
CA ASP A 163 60.89 36.11 -5.86
C ASP A 163 61.25 35.86 -7.34
N GLU A 164 62.16 34.94 -7.63
CA GLU A 164 62.63 34.63 -9.00
C GLU A 164 61.62 33.83 -9.85
N GLY A 165 60.43 33.54 -9.31
CA GLY A 165 59.40 32.79 -10.05
C GLY A 165 59.70 31.31 -10.21
N LEU A 166 60.35 30.73 -9.19
CA LEU A 166 60.76 29.32 -9.13
C LEU A 166 59.58 28.36 -9.37
N ASP A 167 59.87 27.24 -10.05
CA ASP A 167 58.93 26.14 -10.24
C ASP A 167 58.73 25.30 -8.97
N ALA A 168 57.80 24.33 -8.98
CA ALA A 168 57.54 23.51 -7.81
C ALA A 168 58.76 22.74 -7.27
N ARG A 169 59.64 22.23 -8.15
CA ARG A 169 60.83 21.46 -7.75
C ARG A 169 61.91 22.36 -7.18
N GLU A 170 62.12 23.52 -7.79
CA GLU A 170 63.02 24.55 -7.31
C GLU A 170 62.57 25.08 -5.94
N LEU A 171 61.26 25.25 -5.73
CA LEU A 171 60.69 25.63 -4.43
C LEU A 171 60.83 24.53 -3.36
N VAL A 172 60.69 23.26 -3.73
CA VAL A 172 60.96 22.12 -2.82
C VAL A 172 62.43 22.08 -2.43
N ALA A 173 63.35 22.32 -3.36
CA ALA A 173 64.78 22.39 -3.09
C ALA A 173 65.11 23.59 -2.17
N LEU A 174 64.50 24.76 -2.43
CA LEU A 174 64.65 25.94 -1.60
C LEU A 174 64.12 25.70 -0.17
N LEU A 175 62.99 25.01 -0.02
CA LEU A 175 62.45 24.63 1.30
C LEU A 175 63.37 23.67 2.06
N LYS A 176 64.05 22.76 1.35
CA LYS A 176 65.07 21.87 1.94
C LYS A 176 66.29 22.65 2.42
N GLU A 177 66.72 23.64 1.64
CA GLU A 177 67.88 24.47 1.94
C GLU A 177 67.63 25.46 3.08
N ALA A 178 66.42 26.03 3.17
CA ALA A 178 66.06 27.03 4.17
C ALA A 178 65.79 26.46 5.58
N ASP A 179 65.53 25.17 5.69
CA ASP A 179 65.21 24.52 6.96
C ASP A 179 66.38 24.55 7.96
N GLY A 180 66.12 25.09 9.15
CA GLY A 180 67.14 25.37 10.15
C GLY A 180 68.01 26.61 9.88
N LYS A 181 67.79 27.31 8.76
CA LYS A 181 68.55 28.52 8.37
C LYS A 181 67.74 29.81 8.39
N VAL A 182 66.42 29.72 8.32
CA VAL A 182 65.51 30.88 8.36
C VAL A 182 64.55 30.79 9.54
N GLU A 183 63.89 31.91 9.87
CA GLU A 183 62.86 31.95 10.91
C GLU A 183 61.61 31.15 10.48
N ASP A 184 60.84 30.64 11.45
CA ASP A 184 59.62 29.85 11.17
C ASP A 184 58.61 30.58 10.28
N ALA A 185 58.53 31.91 10.37
CA ALA A 185 57.65 32.72 9.54
C ALA A 185 58.07 32.72 8.06
N ASP A 186 59.38 32.76 7.79
CA ASP A 186 59.94 32.72 6.44
C ASP A 186 59.79 31.31 5.85
N LEU A 187 60.05 30.28 6.67
CA LEU A 187 59.84 28.89 6.29
C LEU A 187 58.37 28.62 5.93
N ALA A 188 57.42 29.22 6.66
CA ALA A 188 56.00 29.17 6.34
C ALA A 188 55.66 29.90 5.03
N ALA A 189 56.28 31.05 4.75
CA ALA A 189 56.11 31.78 3.48
C ALA A 189 56.62 30.97 2.28
N ILE A 190 57.82 30.37 2.40
CA ILE A 190 58.40 29.48 1.39
C ILE A 190 57.48 28.26 1.18
N SER A 191 57.02 27.64 2.27
CA SER A 191 56.10 26.49 2.23
C SER A 191 54.80 26.81 1.51
N ARG A 192 54.19 27.97 1.79
CA ARG A 192 52.93 28.39 1.15
C ARG A 192 53.10 28.64 -0.34
N ARG A 193 54.19 29.30 -0.75
CA ARG A 193 54.49 29.54 -2.17
C ARG A 193 54.74 28.23 -2.91
N MET A 194 55.47 27.30 -2.28
CA MET A 194 55.68 25.94 -2.77
C MET A 194 54.36 25.18 -2.96
N VAL A 195 53.48 25.14 -1.95
CA VAL A 195 52.17 24.45 -2.07
C VAL A 195 51.29 25.07 -3.16
N ASN A 196 51.31 26.40 -3.33
CA ASN A 196 50.59 27.07 -4.40
C ASN A 196 51.14 26.71 -5.79
N ALA A 197 52.47 26.65 -5.96
CA ALA A 197 53.11 26.23 -7.22
C ALA A 197 52.78 24.76 -7.55
N ILE A 198 52.95 23.85 -6.58
CA ILE A 198 52.57 22.43 -6.69
C ILE A 198 51.09 22.30 -7.07
N SER A 199 50.21 23.06 -6.42
CA SER A 199 48.76 23.03 -6.72
C SER A 199 48.45 23.53 -8.14
N ALA A 200 49.12 24.60 -8.59
CA ALA A 200 48.94 25.16 -9.94
C ALA A 200 49.35 24.17 -11.03
N GLU A 201 50.42 23.40 -10.78
CA GLU A 201 50.91 22.33 -11.65
C GLU A 201 50.15 21.01 -11.49
N LYS A 202 49.12 20.96 -10.62
CA LYS A 202 48.42 19.73 -10.20
C LYS A 202 49.39 18.64 -9.69
N GLY A 203 50.56 19.06 -9.23
CA GLY A 203 51.64 18.24 -8.74
C GLY A 203 52.31 17.37 -9.80
N ALA A 204 52.08 17.52 -11.10
CA ALA A 204 52.44 16.54 -12.13
C ALA A 204 53.90 16.03 -12.11
N GLU A 205 54.83 16.76 -11.50
CA GLU A 205 56.26 16.43 -11.44
C GLU A 205 56.75 15.77 -10.14
N LEU A 206 55.88 15.60 -9.14
CA LEU A 206 56.24 15.02 -7.82
C LEU A 206 55.57 13.66 -7.62
N GLU A 207 56.32 12.68 -7.15
CA GLU A 207 55.80 11.38 -6.75
C GLU A 207 54.98 11.49 -5.45
N ASP A 208 54.05 10.57 -5.20
CA ASP A 208 53.21 10.64 -3.99
C ASP A 208 54.01 10.59 -2.70
N ALA A 209 55.10 9.83 -2.67
CA ALA A 209 55.99 9.74 -1.52
C ALA A 209 56.63 11.10 -1.20
N GLU A 210 56.94 11.90 -2.24
CA GLU A 210 57.48 13.24 -2.10
C GLU A 210 56.41 14.21 -1.58
N LEU A 211 55.18 14.12 -2.10
CA LEU A 211 54.06 14.92 -1.59
C LEU A 211 53.74 14.61 -0.12
N LEU A 212 53.75 13.34 0.28
CA LEU A 212 53.54 12.94 1.67
C LEU A 212 54.64 13.46 2.59
N ALA A 213 55.90 13.31 2.20
CA ALA A 213 57.03 13.81 2.98
C ALA A 213 57.00 15.35 3.12
N LEU A 214 56.58 16.06 2.07
CA LEU A 214 56.37 17.51 2.11
C LEU A 214 55.22 17.87 3.04
N ALA A 215 54.10 17.14 3.01
CA ALA A 215 52.96 17.38 3.87
C ALA A 215 53.31 17.22 5.37
N GLU A 216 54.14 16.23 5.72
CA GLU A 216 54.62 16.04 7.10
C GLU A 216 55.58 17.15 7.56
N ARG A 217 56.30 17.78 6.62
CA ARG A 217 57.26 18.85 6.90
C ARG A 217 56.59 20.22 7.05
N VAL A 218 55.57 20.50 6.24
CA VAL A 218 54.81 21.76 6.29
C VAL A 218 53.86 21.69 7.49
N LYS A 219 54.39 21.98 8.70
CA LYS A 219 53.64 21.94 9.97
C LYS A 219 52.39 22.84 10.01
N ALA A 220 52.18 23.70 9.01
CA ALA A 220 50.95 24.48 8.83
C ALA A 220 49.80 23.56 8.37
N SER A 221 48.70 23.53 9.14
CA SER A 221 47.60 22.59 8.93
C SER A 221 46.92 22.70 7.56
N ALA A 222 46.68 23.93 7.06
CA ALA A 222 46.00 24.13 5.79
C ALA A 222 46.85 23.75 4.56
N ASP A 223 48.16 23.94 4.63
CA ASP A 223 49.07 23.68 3.51
C ASP A 223 49.45 22.19 3.43
N SER A 224 49.62 21.52 4.57
CA SER A 224 49.75 20.06 4.64
C SER A 224 48.49 19.33 4.19
N GLU A 225 47.30 19.82 4.57
CA GLU A 225 46.02 19.26 4.13
C GLU A 225 45.87 19.28 2.60
N ARG A 226 46.25 20.39 1.95
CA ARG A 226 46.25 20.49 0.49
C ARG A 226 47.13 19.44 -0.17
N LEU A 227 48.34 19.21 0.34
CA LEU A 227 49.25 18.22 -0.19
C LEU A 227 48.71 16.78 -0.04
N TYR A 228 48.12 16.44 1.12
CA TYR A 228 47.44 15.15 1.29
C TYR A 228 46.24 14.99 0.34
N MET A 229 45.42 16.04 0.19
CA MET A 229 44.28 16.04 -0.74
C MET A 229 44.70 15.86 -2.20
N MET A 230 45.87 16.35 -2.60
CA MET A 230 46.42 16.11 -3.93
C MET A 230 46.78 14.64 -4.17
N VAL A 231 47.39 13.97 -3.19
CA VAL A 231 47.66 12.53 -3.26
C VAL A 231 46.35 11.74 -3.39
N ILE A 232 45.32 12.12 -2.63
CA ILE A 232 43.99 11.48 -2.72
C ILE A 232 43.37 11.70 -4.10
N ALA A 233 43.37 12.95 -4.60
CA ALA A 233 42.75 13.31 -5.86
C ALA A 233 43.36 12.59 -7.07
N ARG A 234 44.68 12.30 -7.04
CA ARG A 234 45.37 11.54 -8.09
C ARG A 234 44.88 10.11 -8.25
N HIS A 235 44.48 9.48 -7.14
CA HIS A 235 44.11 8.07 -7.09
C HIS A 235 42.60 7.85 -6.96
N ARG A 236 41.81 8.90 -7.22
CA ARG A 236 40.35 8.81 -7.20
C ARG A 236 39.87 7.83 -8.27
N GLY A 237 39.09 6.81 -7.86
CA GLY A 237 38.63 5.75 -8.75
C GLY A 237 39.69 4.73 -9.19
N VAL A 238 40.89 4.73 -8.60
CA VAL A 238 41.94 3.73 -8.88
C VAL A 238 41.83 2.55 -7.90
N GLU A 239 41.65 1.33 -8.42
CA GLU A 239 41.68 0.09 -7.63
C GLU A 239 42.83 -0.83 -8.07
N PRO A 240 43.62 -1.41 -7.12
CA PRO A 240 43.54 -1.21 -5.67
C PRO A 240 44.05 0.19 -5.25
N VAL A 241 43.47 0.75 -4.18
CA VAL A 241 43.89 2.05 -3.63
C VAL A 241 45.35 1.98 -3.18
N PRO A 242 46.25 2.84 -3.71
CA PRO A 242 47.66 2.82 -3.33
C PRO A 242 47.90 3.14 -1.85
N ALA A 243 48.97 2.58 -1.27
CA ALA A 243 49.35 2.81 0.13
C ALA A 243 49.56 4.29 0.46
N SER A 244 50.07 5.08 -0.50
CA SER A 244 50.24 6.53 -0.36
C SER A 244 48.90 7.26 -0.15
N CYS A 245 47.86 6.86 -0.89
CA CYS A 245 46.51 7.39 -0.75
C CYS A 245 45.88 6.99 0.61
N LEU A 246 46.11 5.76 1.06
CA LEU A 246 45.67 5.30 2.38
C LEU A 246 46.33 6.11 3.51
N GLN A 247 47.64 6.33 3.42
CA GLN A 247 48.39 7.14 4.38
C GLN A 247 47.91 8.60 4.38
N ALA A 248 47.69 9.20 3.22
CA ALA A 248 47.14 10.55 3.12
C ALA A 248 45.77 10.66 3.79
N ARG A 249 44.87 9.70 3.55
CA ARG A 249 43.54 9.62 4.16
C ARG A 249 43.63 9.48 5.68
N GLU A 250 44.51 8.62 6.19
CA GLU A 250 44.72 8.45 7.64
C GLU A 250 45.20 9.76 8.30
N LYS A 251 46.16 10.45 7.67
CA LYS A 251 46.71 11.73 8.18
C LYS A 251 45.69 12.87 8.20
N LEU A 252 44.77 12.88 7.24
CA LEU A 252 43.64 13.81 7.21
C LEU A 252 42.51 13.43 8.17
N GLY A 253 42.65 12.31 8.90
CA GLY A 253 41.58 11.80 9.73
C GLY A 253 40.36 11.39 8.91
N TYR A 254 40.56 10.71 7.78
CA TYR A 254 39.50 10.01 7.07
C TYR A 254 39.48 8.55 7.51
N SER A 255 38.28 7.98 7.57
CA SER A 255 38.08 6.56 7.83
C SER A 255 37.30 5.94 6.68
N ARG A 256 37.62 4.69 6.36
CA ARG A 256 36.80 3.90 5.43
C ARG A 256 35.56 3.43 6.17
N LEU A 257 34.40 3.86 5.71
CA LEU A 257 33.11 3.50 6.26
C LEU A 257 32.41 2.54 5.28
N GLU A 258 31.78 1.48 5.81
CA GLU A 258 31.02 0.50 5.01
C GLU A 258 29.63 1.05 4.62
N LEU A 259 29.58 2.25 4.05
CA LEU A 259 28.35 3.00 3.79
C LEU A 259 27.40 2.27 2.83
N THR A 260 27.92 1.66 1.77
CA THR A 260 27.10 0.93 0.78
C THR A 260 26.38 -0.26 1.42
N ALA A 261 27.11 -1.09 2.17
CA ALA A 261 26.53 -2.26 2.84
C ALA A 261 25.48 -1.86 3.89
N GLN A 262 25.75 -0.80 4.67
CA GLN A 262 24.78 -0.32 5.65
C GLN A 262 23.57 0.36 5.02
N ALA A 263 23.74 1.05 3.87
CA ALA A 263 22.62 1.62 3.12
C ALA A 263 21.71 0.53 2.52
N GLU A 264 22.29 -0.54 1.95
CA GLU A 264 21.52 -1.69 1.49
C GLU A 264 20.77 -2.37 2.65
N ARG A 265 21.44 -2.52 3.80
CA ARG A 265 20.82 -3.03 5.02
C ARG A 265 19.66 -2.14 5.50
N ALA A 266 19.86 -0.82 5.58
CA ALA A 266 18.83 0.13 5.98
C ALA A 266 17.62 0.06 5.04
N ARG A 267 17.84 -0.04 3.73
CA ARG A 267 16.78 -0.22 2.74
C ARG A 267 16.02 -1.54 2.93
N GLY A 268 16.72 -2.64 3.19
CA GLY A 268 16.10 -3.94 3.50
C GLY A 268 15.26 -3.91 4.77
N LEU A 269 15.75 -3.24 5.81
CA LEU A 269 15.03 -3.02 7.07
C LEU A 269 13.82 -2.09 6.88
N ALA A 270 13.96 -1.02 6.09
CA ALA A 270 12.87 -0.08 5.78
C ALA A 270 11.76 -0.76 4.98
N ALA A 271 12.13 -1.61 4.02
CA ALA A 271 11.18 -2.39 3.22
C ALA A 271 10.32 -3.34 4.07
N ALA A 272 10.80 -3.76 5.24
CA ALA A 272 9.99 -4.54 6.18
C ALA A 272 8.83 -3.72 6.79
N GLY A 273 8.92 -2.39 6.84
CA GLY A 273 7.83 -1.49 7.23
C GLY A 273 7.29 -1.63 8.66
N VAL A 274 7.99 -2.34 9.55
CA VAL A 274 7.49 -2.67 10.91
C VAL A 274 8.11 -1.84 12.04
N VAL A 275 9.29 -1.25 11.81
CA VAL A 275 10.02 -0.41 12.76
C VAL A 275 10.07 1.01 12.19
N GLU A 276 9.60 1.98 12.98
CA GLU A 276 9.54 3.38 12.60
C GLU A 276 10.95 4.00 12.55
N GLY A 277 11.12 5.05 11.73
CA GLY A 277 12.38 5.81 11.64
C GLY A 277 13.49 5.21 10.77
N ILE A 278 13.38 3.95 10.31
CA ILE A 278 14.43 3.35 9.45
C ILE A 278 14.58 4.09 8.13
N GLY A 279 13.48 4.61 7.56
CA GLY A 279 13.53 5.42 6.33
C GLY A 279 14.43 6.65 6.49
N THR A 280 14.39 7.31 7.65
CA THR A 280 15.28 8.43 7.97
C THR A 280 16.73 7.99 8.04
N LEU A 281 17.01 6.80 8.59
CA LEU A 281 18.38 6.26 8.63
C LEU A 281 18.92 5.92 7.23
N ASP A 282 18.08 5.40 6.32
CA ASP A 282 18.47 5.21 4.91
C ASP A 282 18.79 6.57 4.26
N ASP A 283 17.93 7.58 4.42
CA ASP A 283 18.18 8.93 3.90
C ASP A 283 19.49 9.54 4.42
N GLU A 284 19.78 9.37 5.72
CA GLU A 284 21.04 9.83 6.32
C GLU A 284 22.26 9.08 5.77
N LEU A 285 22.14 7.77 5.55
CA LEU A 285 23.19 6.96 4.92
C LEU A 285 23.39 7.35 3.45
N GLN A 286 22.33 7.63 2.69
CA GLN A 286 22.44 8.15 1.33
C GLN A 286 23.13 9.52 1.31
N ALA A 287 22.85 10.38 2.29
CA ALA A 287 23.53 11.67 2.43
C ALA A 287 25.01 11.52 2.78
N LEU A 288 25.38 10.55 3.63
CA LEU A 288 26.77 10.21 3.90
C LEU A 288 27.46 9.62 2.65
N LEU A 289 26.80 8.72 1.94
CA LEU A 289 27.30 8.08 0.73
C LEU A 289 27.59 9.11 -0.38
N LYS A 290 26.73 10.11 -0.54
CA LYS A 290 26.93 11.22 -1.50
C LYS A 290 28.12 12.13 -1.14
N ARG A 291 28.46 12.24 0.15
CA ARG A 291 29.58 13.05 0.65
C ARG A 291 30.90 12.27 0.69
N ALA A 292 30.82 10.96 0.87
CA ALA A 292 31.98 10.09 0.91
C ALA A 292 32.64 9.95 -0.47
N ASP A 293 33.96 9.90 -0.49
CA ASP A 293 34.75 9.67 -1.70
C ASP A 293 35.21 8.21 -1.72
N ASP A 294 34.57 7.38 -2.56
CA ASP A 294 34.84 5.93 -2.65
C ASP A 294 34.75 5.21 -1.28
N GLY A 295 33.76 5.57 -0.46
CA GLY A 295 33.57 5.02 0.89
C GLY A 295 34.46 5.63 1.98
N TRP A 296 35.29 6.62 1.64
CA TRP A 296 36.09 7.37 2.60
C TRP A 296 35.39 8.64 3.03
N SER A 297 35.31 8.86 4.33
CA SER A 297 34.60 9.98 4.93
C SER A 297 35.40 10.57 6.09
N PRO A 298 35.28 11.88 6.36
CA PRO A 298 35.95 12.53 7.49
C PRO A 298 35.60 11.84 8.83
N MET A 299 36.54 11.81 9.78
CA MET A 299 36.32 11.24 11.11
C MET A 299 35.19 11.92 11.89
N SER A 300 34.80 13.14 11.53
CA SER A 300 33.61 13.79 12.09
C SER A 300 32.31 13.08 11.72
N ASP A 301 32.25 12.43 10.56
CA ASP A 301 31.10 11.63 10.12
C ASP A 301 31.10 10.23 10.76
N LYS A 302 32.26 9.74 11.24
CA LYS A 302 32.37 8.40 11.86
C LYS A 302 31.45 8.23 13.06
N ALA A 303 31.41 9.21 13.97
CA ALA A 303 30.53 9.14 15.14
C ALA A 303 29.05 9.07 14.74
N LYS A 304 28.65 9.80 13.69
CA LYS A 304 27.30 9.72 13.14
C LYS A 304 27.03 8.36 12.50
N PHE A 305 27.97 7.85 11.71
CA PHE A 305 27.88 6.54 11.09
C PHE A 305 27.75 5.41 12.12
N ASP A 306 28.62 5.39 13.14
CA ASP A 306 28.59 4.40 14.22
C ASP A 306 27.24 4.43 14.96
N ALA A 307 26.69 5.63 15.22
CA ALA A 307 25.37 5.79 15.81
C ALA A 307 24.23 5.29 14.91
N ILE A 308 24.34 5.45 13.58
CA ILE A 308 23.38 4.88 12.63
C ILE A 308 23.48 3.36 12.64
N VAL A 309 24.69 2.79 12.60
CA VAL A 309 24.91 1.33 12.62
C VAL A 309 24.32 0.70 13.88
N GLU A 310 24.54 1.31 15.05
CA GLU A 310 23.94 0.86 16.31
C GLU A 310 22.39 0.84 16.24
N GLN A 311 21.79 1.87 15.64
CA GLN A 311 20.34 1.92 15.44
C GLN A 311 19.85 0.87 14.44
N LEU A 312 20.61 0.57 13.38
CA LEU A 312 20.28 -0.50 12.44
C LEU A 312 20.39 -1.89 13.09
N ASP A 313 21.37 -2.10 13.98
CA ASP A 313 21.50 -3.32 14.77
C ASP A 313 20.32 -3.50 15.73
N ALA A 314 19.93 -2.44 16.42
CA ALA A 314 18.75 -2.43 17.28
C ALA A 314 17.47 -2.70 16.48
N ALA A 315 17.32 -2.08 15.30
CA ALA A 315 16.17 -2.28 14.41
C ALA A 315 16.09 -3.72 13.88
N GLN A 316 17.20 -4.31 13.45
CA GLN A 316 17.28 -5.71 13.02
C GLN A 316 16.88 -6.66 14.17
N THR A 317 17.46 -6.45 15.36
CA THR A 317 17.12 -7.25 16.55
C THR A 317 15.64 -7.17 16.87
N ARG A 318 15.05 -5.96 16.78
CA ARG A 318 13.62 -5.76 17.01
C ARG A 318 12.76 -6.43 15.94
N ILE A 319 13.18 -6.40 14.68
CA ILE A 319 12.52 -7.12 13.58
C ILE A 319 12.53 -8.64 13.83
N ASP A 320 13.67 -9.21 14.21
CA ASP A 320 13.78 -10.65 14.47
C ASP A 320 13.00 -11.08 15.73
N GLN A 321 12.85 -10.19 16.71
CA GLN A 321 11.93 -10.38 17.83
C GLN A 321 10.47 -10.34 17.35
N LEU A 322 10.06 -9.32 16.60
CA LEU A 322 8.70 -9.18 16.09
C LEU A 322 8.30 -10.36 15.19
N ARG A 323 9.22 -10.91 14.38
CA ARG A 323 8.93 -12.09 13.54
C ARG A 323 8.51 -13.31 14.37
N ARG A 324 9.02 -13.43 15.59
CA ARG A 324 8.70 -14.52 16.53
C ARG A 324 7.45 -14.23 17.35
N GLU A 325 7.25 -12.98 17.76
CA GLU A 325 6.14 -12.57 18.63
C GLU A 325 4.83 -12.35 17.87
N ASP A 326 4.91 -11.76 16.68
CA ASP A 326 3.76 -11.31 15.88
C ASP A 326 4.11 -11.36 14.38
N PRO A 327 4.13 -12.57 13.77
CA PRO A 327 4.42 -12.72 12.35
C PRO A 327 3.40 -12.00 11.46
N PHE A 328 2.15 -11.83 11.93
CA PHE A 328 1.11 -11.13 11.19
C PHE A 328 1.43 -9.65 10.98
N ARG A 329 2.20 -9.02 11.87
CA ARG A 329 2.66 -7.63 11.70
C ARG A 329 3.43 -7.39 10.41
N PHE A 330 4.20 -8.36 9.93
CA PHE A 330 4.92 -8.27 8.66
C PHE A 330 3.96 -8.38 7.47
N LYS A 331 2.99 -9.28 7.55
CA LYS A 331 1.91 -9.40 6.55
C LYS A 331 1.15 -8.08 6.42
N LEU A 332 0.84 -7.44 7.55
CA LEU A 332 0.20 -6.12 7.59
C LEU A 332 1.09 -5.03 6.98
N ALA A 333 2.38 -5.01 7.31
CA ALA A 333 3.31 -4.01 6.76
C ALA A 333 3.45 -4.15 5.23
N THR A 334 3.60 -5.37 4.72
CA THR A 334 3.62 -5.67 3.28
C THR A 334 2.33 -5.21 2.61
N ALA A 335 1.16 -5.59 3.14
CA ALA A 335 -0.13 -5.19 2.59
C ALA A 335 -0.31 -3.66 2.58
N ARG A 336 0.16 -2.95 3.61
CA ARG A 336 0.14 -1.48 3.66
C ARG A 336 1.07 -0.85 2.62
N LEU A 337 2.26 -1.40 2.43
CA LEU A 337 3.20 -0.93 1.42
C LEU A 337 2.63 -1.14 0.02
N GLU A 338 2.07 -2.32 -0.26
CA GLU A 338 1.37 -2.61 -1.52
C GLU A 338 0.20 -1.65 -1.75
N PHE A 339 -0.65 -1.46 -0.73
CA PHE A 339 -1.76 -0.53 -0.81
C PHE A 339 -1.31 0.93 -1.04
N SER A 340 -0.19 1.36 -0.46
CA SER A 340 0.37 2.71 -0.69
C SER A 340 0.89 2.91 -2.11
N ARG A 341 1.22 1.82 -2.82
CA ARG A 341 1.62 1.84 -4.24
C ARG A 341 0.43 1.67 -5.18
N ASP A 342 -0.69 1.18 -4.66
CA ASP A 342 -1.96 1.06 -5.37
C ASP A 342 -2.60 2.44 -5.58
N GLU A 343 -3.07 2.71 -6.78
CA GLU A 343 -3.75 3.97 -7.13
C GLU A 343 -5.00 4.21 -6.26
N ALA A 344 -5.61 3.15 -5.71
CA ALA A 344 -6.72 3.27 -4.76
C ALA A 344 -6.40 4.21 -3.59
N SER A 345 -5.16 4.23 -3.12
CA SER A 345 -4.72 5.09 -2.01
C SER A 345 -4.87 6.58 -2.32
N SER A 346 -4.81 6.96 -3.60
CA SER A 346 -5.01 8.35 -4.05
C SER A 346 -6.48 8.77 -4.08
N ILE A 347 -7.39 7.79 -4.07
CA ILE A 347 -8.84 8.00 -4.17
C ILE A 347 -9.40 8.24 -2.76
N GLY A 348 -9.08 9.39 -2.16
CA GLY A 348 -9.60 9.83 -0.86
C GLY A 348 -8.79 9.37 0.36
N THR A 349 -9.35 9.56 1.56
CA THR A 349 -8.68 9.22 2.82
C THR A 349 -9.02 7.80 3.23
N TRP A 350 -8.01 7.03 3.62
CA TRP A 350 -8.15 5.63 4.01
C TRP A 350 -7.64 5.38 5.43
N VAL A 351 -8.23 4.39 6.07
CA VAL A 351 -7.71 3.80 7.31
C VAL A 351 -7.53 2.30 7.10
N SER A 352 -6.65 1.67 7.89
CA SER A 352 -6.49 0.23 7.85
C SER A 352 -6.81 -0.37 9.21
N VAL A 353 -7.61 -1.43 9.20
CA VAL A 353 -7.90 -2.26 10.37
C VAL A 353 -7.47 -3.68 10.02
N ALA A 354 -6.77 -4.36 10.91
CA ALA A 354 -6.21 -5.67 10.62
C ALA A 354 -6.38 -6.61 11.80
N ARG A 355 -6.61 -7.87 11.48
CA ARG A 355 -6.72 -8.99 12.41
C ARG A 355 -6.52 -10.27 11.64
N ASP A 356 -5.52 -11.07 12.02
CA ASP A 356 -5.13 -12.29 11.30
C ASP A 356 -6.35 -13.19 10.98
N PRO A 357 -6.61 -13.55 9.71
CA PRO A 357 -5.81 -13.31 8.50
C PRO A 357 -6.18 -12.05 7.69
N TYR A 358 -7.13 -11.24 8.15
CA TYR A 358 -7.68 -10.11 7.42
C TYR A 358 -6.87 -8.81 7.56
N VAL A 359 -6.62 -8.14 6.44
CA VAL A 359 -6.17 -6.74 6.39
C VAL A 359 -7.19 -5.94 5.60
N ILE A 360 -7.83 -4.96 6.25
CA ILE A 360 -8.98 -4.25 5.69
C ILE A 360 -8.65 -2.76 5.57
N PHE A 361 -8.63 -2.25 4.35
CA PHE A 361 -8.54 -0.84 4.02
C PHE A 361 -9.94 -0.27 3.86
N VAL A 362 -10.24 0.82 4.57
CA VAL A 362 -11.56 1.45 4.56
C VAL A 362 -11.45 2.91 4.19
N GLN A 363 -12.17 3.29 3.13
CA GLN A 363 -12.25 4.65 2.65
C GLN A 363 -13.14 5.47 3.59
N LEU A 364 -12.60 6.51 4.21
CA LEU A 364 -13.32 7.38 5.13
C LEU A 364 -14.35 8.25 4.41
N GLN A 365 -15.46 8.50 5.11
CA GLN A 365 -16.39 9.56 4.73
C GLN A 365 -15.79 10.93 5.04
N ALA A 366 -16.22 11.98 4.33
CA ALA A 366 -15.63 13.33 4.46
C ALA A 366 -15.72 13.96 5.87
N ARG A 367 -16.55 13.40 6.76
CA ARG A 367 -16.74 13.86 8.15
C ARG A 367 -16.41 12.79 9.19
N GLU A 368 -15.97 11.62 8.74
CA GLU A 368 -15.65 10.53 9.64
C GLU A 368 -14.18 10.62 10.07
N ASP A 369 -13.94 10.45 11.37
CA ASP A 369 -12.60 10.31 11.91
C ASP A 369 -12.14 8.83 11.93
N GLN A 370 -10.83 8.63 11.97
CA GLN A 370 -10.24 7.30 12.02
C GLN A 370 -10.72 6.46 13.22
N PRO A 371 -10.79 7.00 14.47
CA PRO A 371 -11.29 6.24 15.61
C PRO A 371 -12.74 5.78 15.46
N GLY A 372 -13.59 6.58 14.80
CA GLY A 372 -14.96 6.22 14.47
C GLY A 372 -15.01 5.00 13.53
N ALA A 373 -14.22 5.03 12.47
CA ALA A 373 -14.14 3.94 11.50
C ALA A 373 -13.64 2.64 12.14
N GLU A 374 -12.53 2.72 12.88
CA GLU A 374 -11.92 1.57 13.55
C GLU A 374 -12.87 0.91 14.55
N ARG A 375 -13.56 1.72 15.37
CA ARG A 375 -14.50 1.20 16.38
C ARG A 375 -15.63 0.41 15.72
N ARG A 376 -16.19 0.92 14.62
CA ARG A 376 -17.27 0.23 13.90
C ARG A 376 -16.83 -1.09 13.28
N LEU A 377 -15.60 -1.19 12.82
CA LEU A 377 -15.07 -2.39 12.14
C LEU A 377 -14.57 -3.44 13.12
N ARG A 378 -14.15 -3.04 14.32
CA ARG A 378 -13.61 -3.95 15.34
C ARG A 378 -14.60 -5.06 15.71
N ASP A 379 -15.87 -4.71 15.91
CA ASP A 379 -16.92 -5.68 16.25
C ASP A 379 -17.17 -6.66 15.10
N ALA A 380 -17.10 -6.19 13.86
CA ALA A 380 -17.23 -7.03 12.68
C ALA A 380 -16.07 -8.03 12.54
N LEU A 381 -14.85 -7.54 12.76
CA LEU A 381 -13.63 -8.34 12.67
C LEU A 381 -13.58 -9.41 13.77
N LEU A 382 -14.10 -9.13 14.96
CA LEU A 382 -14.27 -10.12 16.03
C LEU A 382 -15.15 -11.29 15.58
N VAL A 383 -16.25 -11.02 14.87
CA VAL A 383 -17.12 -12.08 14.35
C VAL A 383 -16.45 -12.82 13.20
N ALA A 384 -15.82 -12.08 12.29
CA ALA A 384 -15.27 -12.65 11.07
C ALA A 384 -13.99 -13.46 11.30
N GLU A 385 -13.14 -13.11 12.27
CA GLU A 385 -11.91 -13.86 12.60
C GLU A 385 -12.19 -15.33 12.94
N GLN A 386 -13.32 -15.63 13.59
CA GLN A 386 -13.64 -17.01 13.94
C GLN A 386 -13.99 -17.84 12.71
N PHE A 387 -14.42 -17.21 11.62
CA PHE A 387 -14.84 -17.92 10.43
C PHE A 387 -13.68 -18.63 9.72
N PRO A 388 -12.51 -18.02 9.43
CA PRO A 388 -11.37 -18.73 8.87
C PRO A 388 -10.92 -19.94 9.69
N ALA A 389 -10.86 -19.80 11.02
CA ALA A 389 -10.49 -20.91 11.90
C ALA A 389 -11.50 -22.06 11.79
N PHE A 390 -12.80 -21.74 11.86
CA PHE A 390 -13.88 -22.69 11.64
C PHE A 390 -13.82 -23.32 10.25
N PHE A 391 -13.73 -22.52 9.19
CA PHE A 391 -13.66 -22.98 7.81
C PHE A 391 -12.46 -23.89 7.58
N ASN A 392 -11.31 -23.56 8.15
CA ASN A 392 -10.12 -24.40 8.05
C ASN A 392 -10.37 -25.77 8.70
N ALA A 393 -10.81 -25.78 9.97
CA ALA A 393 -11.01 -26.98 10.75
C ALA A 393 -12.17 -27.86 10.25
N GLU A 394 -13.27 -27.24 9.82
CA GLU A 394 -14.53 -27.94 9.54
C GLU A 394 -14.79 -28.20 8.06
N LEU A 395 -14.01 -27.62 7.16
CA LEU A 395 -14.29 -27.70 5.73
C LEU A 395 -13.02 -27.91 4.93
N ARG A 396 -12.09 -26.97 5.04
CA ARG A 396 -10.96 -26.86 4.14
C ARG A 396 -10.08 -28.10 4.15
N GLU A 397 -9.73 -28.61 5.33
CA GLU A 397 -8.90 -29.81 5.47
C GLU A 397 -9.60 -31.05 4.92
N ASP A 398 -10.87 -31.27 5.28
CA ASP A 398 -11.67 -32.42 4.83
C ASP A 398 -11.96 -32.41 3.31
N LEU A 399 -12.11 -31.21 2.74
CA LEU A 399 -12.31 -31.00 1.31
C LEU A 399 -10.99 -30.90 0.53
N GLU A 400 -9.84 -30.96 1.21
CA GLU A 400 -8.50 -30.82 0.63
C GLU A 400 -8.34 -29.53 -0.20
N LEU A 401 -9.02 -28.46 0.22
CA LEU A 401 -9.00 -27.18 -0.47
C LEU A 401 -7.66 -26.48 -0.27
N LYS A 402 -7.03 -26.12 -1.40
CA LYS A 402 -5.81 -25.32 -1.43
C LYS A 402 -6.16 -23.87 -1.69
N ARG A 403 -5.41 -22.97 -1.07
CA ARG A 403 -5.55 -21.55 -1.38
C ARG A 403 -5.10 -21.26 -2.80
N MET A 404 -6.01 -20.70 -3.57
CA MET A 404 -5.79 -20.36 -4.98
C MET A 404 -5.27 -18.94 -5.16
N LEU A 405 -5.66 -18.02 -4.27
CA LEU A 405 -5.31 -16.60 -4.36
C LEU A 405 -4.51 -16.11 -3.13
N PRO A 406 -3.50 -15.24 -3.31
CA PRO A 406 -3.04 -14.58 -4.55
C PRO A 406 -2.32 -15.52 -5.54
N SER A 407 -2.74 -15.54 -6.80
CA SER A 407 -2.18 -16.45 -7.82
C SER A 407 -0.71 -16.16 -8.17
N ALA A 408 -0.23 -14.94 -7.88
CA ALA A 408 1.15 -14.52 -8.10
C ALA A 408 2.15 -15.13 -7.11
N LEU A 409 1.70 -15.70 -5.98
CA LEU A 409 2.59 -16.28 -4.96
C LEU A 409 2.74 -17.81 -5.13
N PRO A 410 3.90 -18.38 -4.75
CA PRO A 410 4.07 -19.82 -4.53
C PRO A 410 3.01 -20.41 -3.58
N GLY A 411 2.79 -21.72 -3.63
CA GLY A 411 1.68 -22.37 -2.91
C GLY A 411 1.75 -22.23 -1.38
N ASP A 412 2.95 -22.35 -0.80
CA ASP A 412 3.21 -22.14 0.62
C ASP A 412 3.06 -20.66 1.01
N GLU A 413 3.65 -19.74 0.25
CA GLU A 413 3.49 -18.29 0.47
C GLU A 413 2.03 -17.82 0.33
N ARG A 414 1.25 -18.45 -0.57
CA ARG A 414 -0.18 -18.20 -0.73
C ARG A 414 -0.95 -18.49 0.54
N GLU A 415 -0.69 -19.64 1.17
CA GLU A 415 -1.37 -20.05 2.39
C GLU A 415 -1.14 -19.04 3.51
N ASP A 416 0.09 -18.53 3.60
CA ASP A 416 0.48 -17.55 4.59
C ASP A 416 0.07 -16.10 4.26
N ALA A 417 -0.32 -15.78 3.02
CA ALA A 417 -0.66 -14.41 2.65
C ALA A 417 -1.87 -13.87 3.44
N PRO A 418 -1.93 -12.57 3.80
CA PRO A 418 -3.14 -12.02 4.39
C PRO A 418 -4.30 -12.01 3.39
N ILE A 419 -5.53 -12.01 3.88
CA ILE A 419 -6.72 -11.74 3.09
C ILE A 419 -6.93 -10.21 3.08
N VAL A 420 -6.64 -9.57 1.96
CA VAL A 420 -6.70 -8.11 1.83
C VAL A 420 -8.05 -7.65 1.28
N ILE A 421 -8.67 -6.67 1.92
CA ILE A 421 -10.02 -6.20 1.59
C ILE A 421 -10.04 -4.68 1.52
N LYS A 422 -10.66 -4.13 0.48
CA LYS A 422 -10.79 -2.69 0.20
C LYS A 422 -12.27 -2.31 0.25
N LEU A 423 -12.67 -1.53 1.25
CA LEU A 423 -14.03 -1.04 1.43
C LEU A 423 -14.15 0.38 0.91
N PHE A 424 -14.89 0.54 -0.18
CA PHE A 424 -15.19 1.82 -0.78
C PHE A 424 -16.46 2.40 -0.19
N ARG A 425 -16.47 3.71 0.06
CA ARG A 425 -17.62 4.39 0.69
C ARG A 425 -18.81 4.54 -0.25
N SER A 426 -18.60 4.43 -1.55
CA SER A 426 -19.68 4.49 -2.56
C SER A 426 -19.32 3.71 -3.82
N ALA A 427 -20.35 3.33 -4.57
CA ALA A 427 -20.20 2.66 -5.85
C ALA A 427 -19.37 3.49 -6.83
N SER A 428 -19.54 4.81 -6.88
CA SER A 428 -18.79 5.67 -7.80
C SER A 428 -17.28 5.62 -7.60
N TYR A 429 -16.81 5.58 -6.35
CA TYR A 429 -15.37 5.45 -6.06
C TYR A 429 -14.84 4.07 -6.43
N TRP A 430 -15.61 3.04 -6.13
CA TRP A 430 -15.27 1.67 -6.49
C TRP A 430 -15.24 1.46 -8.00
N HIS A 431 -16.18 2.03 -8.75
CA HIS A 431 -16.22 1.96 -10.22
C HIS A 431 -15.02 2.65 -10.85
N ALA A 432 -14.63 3.83 -10.34
CA ALA A 432 -13.44 4.52 -10.78
C ALA A 432 -12.21 3.63 -10.56
N TYR A 433 -12.07 3.07 -9.36
CA TYR A 433 -11.01 2.12 -9.03
C TYR A 433 -10.96 0.93 -10.00
N LEU A 434 -12.08 0.25 -10.23
CA LEU A 434 -12.16 -0.91 -11.12
C LEU A 434 -11.76 -0.55 -12.55
N ARG A 435 -12.27 0.57 -13.08
CA ARG A 435 -11.95 1.05 -14.43
C ARG A 435 -10.46 1.36 -14.57
N ASP A 436 -9.88 2.05 -13.60
CA ASP A 436 -8.48 2.48 -13.66
C ASP A 436 -7.51 1.28 -13.61
N HIS A 437 -7.96 0.15 -13.03
CA HIS A 437 -7.24 -1.13 -13.03
C HIS A 437 -7.58 -2.06 -14.21
N GLY A 438 -8.36 -1.58 -15.19
CA GLY A 438 -8.71 -2.35 -16.38
C GLY A 438 -9.84 -3.38 -16.17
N TYR A 439 -10.57 -3.33 -15.05
CA TYR A 439 -11.71 -4.19 -14.74
C TYR A 439 -13.03 -3.59 -15.26
N GLY A 440 -13.01 -2.95 -16.43
CA GLY A 440 -14.13 -2.16 -16.96
C GLY A 440 -15.41 -2.96 -17.29
N ASP A 441 -15.31 -4.28 -17.42
CA ASP A 441 -16.42 -5.17 -17.78
C ASP A 441 -17.25 -5.63 -16.56
N VAL A 442 -16.88 -5.24 -15.34
CA VAL A 442 -17.66 -5.58 -14.14
C VAL A 442 -18.95 -4.75 -14.15
N ASP A 443 -20.11 -5.42 -14.24
CA ASP A 443 -21.42 -4.78 -14.04
C ASP A 443 -21.55 -4.36 -12.58
N ALA A 444 -21.01 -3.19 -12.29
CA ALA A 444 -20.85 -2.71 -10.95
C ALA A 444 -22.12 -2.02 -10.42
N GLU A 445 -23.21 -1.98 -11.20
CA GLU A 445 -24.56 -1.72 -10.69
C GLU A 445 -25.13 -2.96 -9.98
N ARG A 446 -24.75 -4.16 -10.42
CA ARG A 446 -25.17 -5.44 -9.83
C ARG A 446 -24.16 -6.00 -8.84
N ALA A 447 -22.88 -5.98 -9.18
CA ALA A 447 -21.81 -6.45 -8.32
C ALA A 447 -21.65 -5.49 -7.13
N ARG A 448 -21.52 -6.04 -5.93
CA ARG A 448 -21.20 -5.26 -4.72
C ARG A 448 -19.83 -5.59 -4.14
N THR A 449 -19.18 -6.59 -4.72
CA THR A 449 -17.90 -7.20 -4.32
C THR A 449 -17.18 -7.60 -5.60
N PHE A 450 -15.85 -7.62 -5.60
CA PHE A 450 -15.02 -8.07 -6.71
C PHE A 450 -13.70 -8.60 -6.18
N THR A 451 -13.28 -9.77 -6.65
CA THR A 451 -12.00 -10.40 -6.31
C THR A 451 -10.99 -10.13 -7.42
N GLU A 452 -9.91 -9.42 -7.11
CA GLU A 452 -8.85 -9.06 -8.04
C GLU A 452 -8.04 -10.31 -8.44
N PRO A 453 -8.02 -10.72 -9.72
CA PRO A 453 -7.47 -12.04 -10.10
C PRO A 453 -5.98 -12.26 -9.78
N ALA A 454 -5.16 -11.20 -9.85
CA ALA A 454 -3.72 -11.30 -9.63
C ALA A 454 -3.35 -11.30 -8.14
N THR A 455 -3.95 -10.38 -7.39
CA THR A 455 -3.62 -10.09 -5.99
C THR A 455 -4.49 -10.87 -5.01
N GLY A 456 -5.61 -11.44 -5.46
CA GLY A 456 -6.60 -12.04 -4.57
C GLY A 456 -7.28 -11.03 -3.63
N HIS A 457 -6.99 -9.74 -3.78
CA HIS A 457 -7.59 -8.70 -2.96
C HIS A 457 -9.06 -8.60 -3.30
N VAL A 458 -9.90 -8.32 -2.30
CA VAL A 458 -11.32 -8.11 -2.55
C VAL A 458 -11.66 -6.65 -2.35
N SER A 459 -12.32 -6.08 -3.35
CA SER A 459 -12.87 -4.73 -3.28
C SER A 459 -14.39 -4.78 -3.21
N MET A 460 -15.01 -3.92 -2.41
CA MET A 460 -16.47 -3.88 -2.27
C MET A 460 -17.00 -2.51 -1.85
N VAL A 461 -18.28 -2.26 -2.12
CA VAL A 461 -18.97 -1.05 -1.70
C VAL A 461 -19.58 -1.26 -0.32
N TYR A 462 -19.18 -0.43 0.63
CA TYR A 462 -19.71 -0.39 1.97
C TYR A 462 -20.51 0.91 2.20
N ASP A 463 -21.80 0.86 1.84
CA ASP A 463 -22.72 1.98 2.01
C ASP A 463 -23.37 1.94 3.41
N HIS A 464 -22.82 2.74 4.32
CA HIS A 464 -23.33 2.88 5.69
C HIS A 464 -24.73 3.51 5.74
N ASP A 465 -25.09 4.38 4.78
CA ASP A 465 -26.25 5.27 4.89
C ASP A 465 -27.53 4.68 4.29
N SER A 466 -27.49 3.42 3.87
CA SER A 466 -28.70 2.73 3.40
C SER A 466 -29.73 2.63 4.53
N ALA A 467 -30.72 3.52 4.48
CA ALA A 467 -31.75 3.83 5.50
C ALA A 467 -32.67 2.64 5.91
N GLY A 468 -32.35 1.41 5.51
CA GLY A 468 -33.16 0.21 5.69
C GLY A 468 -32.89 -0.61 6.95
N GLY A 469 -32.02 -0.19 7.87
CA GLY A 469 -31.89 -0.72 9.24
C GLY A 469 -31.49 -2.20 9.39
N THR A 470 -31.37 -2.97 8.30
CA THR A 470 -30.84 -4.34 8.31
C THR A 470 -29.33 -4.27 8.08
N SER A 471 -28.59 -4.75 9.07
CA SER A 471 -27.22 -4.36 9.41
C SER A 471 -26.23 -4.43 8.25
N ASN A 472 -25.59 -3.30 7.91
CA ASN A 472 -24.40 -3.27 7.05
C ASN A 472 -23.29 -4.17 7.59
N LEU A 473 -23.27 -4.39 8.91
CA LEU A 473 -22.43 -5.38 9.58
C LEU A 473 -22.62 -6.81 9.05
N GLY A 474 -23.86 -7.32 8.99
CA GLY A 474 -24.15 -8.65 8.46
C GLY A 474 -23.75 -8.83 6.99
N LYS A 475 -23.97 -7.79 6.16
CA LYS A 475 -23.50 -7.81 4.76
C LYS A 475 -21.98 -7.85 4.69
N PHE A 476 -21.31 -7.09 5.55
CA PHE A 476 -19.86 -7.06 5.62
C PHE A 476 -19.29 -8.40 6.08
N ILE A 477 -19.79 -9.00 7.17
CA ILE A 477 -19.34 -10.32 7.63
C ILE A 477 -19.59 -11.36 6.53
N ARG A 478 -20.77 -11.36 5.89
CA ARG A 478 -21.03 -12.24 4.73
C ARG A 478 -19.99 -12.05 3.65
N ALA A 479 -19.63 -10.81 3.33
CA ALA A 479 -18.61 -10.53 2.33
C ALA A 479 -17.21 -11.02 2.77
N LEU A 480 -16.82 -10.89 4.04
CA LEU A 480 -15.57 -11.44 4.59
C LEU A 480 -15.51 -12.96 4.44
N VAL A 481 -16.64 -13.62 4.67
CA VAL A 481 -16.78 -15.06 4.49
C VAL A 481 -16.76 -15.45 3.02
N ASP A 482 -17.47 -14.72 2.16
CA ASP A 482 -17.38 -14.88 0.70
C ASP A 482 -15.92 -14.82 0.25
N VAL A 483 -15.17 -13.79 0.69
CA VAL A 483 -13.73 -13.63 0.37
C VAL A 483 -12.91 -14.84 0.79
N SER A 484 -13.18 -15.34 2.00
CA SER A 484 -12.47 -16.49 2.52
C SER A 484 -12.70 -17.68 1.60
N MET A 485 -13.94 -17.95 1.21
CA MET A 485 -14.25 -19.04 0.26
C MET A 485 -13.68 -18.80 -1.15
N TYR A 486 -13.73 -17.57 -1.68
CA TYR A 486 -13.11 -17.22 -2.97
C TYR A 486 -11.63 -17.56 -3.00
N SER A 487 -10.94 -17.35 -1.89
CA SER A 487 -9.50 -17.61 -1.79
C SER A 487 -9.16 -19.10 -1.94
N TYR A 488 -10.10 -20.00 -1.65
CA TYR A 488 -9.90 -21.46 -1.68
C TYR A 488 -10.64 -22.16 -2.83
N HIS A 489 -11.41 -21.44 -3.63
CA HIS A 489 -12.20 -22.06 -4.69
C HIS A 489 -11.32 -22.43 -5.90
N PRO A 490 -11.31 -23.70 -6.36
CA PRO A 490 -10.45 -24.15 -7.46
C PRO A 490 -10.79 -23.49 -8.81
N HIS A 491 -12.03 -23.00 -8.95
CA HIS A 491 -12.49 -22.21 -10.09
C HIS A 491 -12.83 -20.80 -9.63
N ALA A 492 -11.83 -20.05 -9.14
CA ALA A 492 -12.04 -18.61 -8.90
C ALA A 492 -12.63 -18.02 -10.20
N PRO A 493 -13.82 -17.41 -10.14
CA PRO A 493 -14.54 -17.06 -11.36
C PRO A 493 -13.70 -16.12 -12.21
N THR A 494 -13.46 -16.53 -13.46
CA THR A 494 -12.66 -15.76 -14.44
C THR A 494 -13.55 -14.93 -15.35
N THR A 495 -14.84 -15.27 -15.40
CA THR A 495 -15.87 -14.55 -16.15
C THR A 495 -16.99 -14.08 -15.21
N HIS A 496 -17.76 -13.09 -15.67
CA HIS A 496 -18.93 -12.61 -14.94
C HIS A 496 -19.99 -13.70 -14.74
N GLU A 497 -20.21 -14.56 -15.73
CA GLU A 497 -21.18 -15.67 -15.64
C GLU A 497 -20.74 -16.73 -14.62
N GLU A 498 -19.44 -17.05 -14.58
CA GLU A 498 -18.88 -17.90 -13.52
C GLU A 498 -19.03 -17.24 -12.15
N ASP A 499 -18.85 -15.92 -12.04
CA ASP A 499 -19.04 -15.17 -10.79
C ASP A 499 -20.50 -15.18 -10.35
N GLU A 500 -21.47 -15.00 -11.26
CA GLU A 500 -22.91 -15.10 -10.91
C GLU A 500 -23.30 -16.52 -10.47
N ASN A 501 -22.86 -17.56 -11.19
CA ASN A 501 -23.13 -18.95 -10.83
C ASN A 501 -22.47 -19.33 -9.51
N PHE A 502 -21.23 -18.89 -9.30
CA PHE A 502 -20.53 -19.10 -8.04
C PHE A 502 -21.15 -18.31 -6.89
N ARG A 503 -21.59 -17.06 -7.11
CA ARG A 503 -22.37 -16.30 -6.12
C ARG A 503 -23.70 -16.96 -5.82
N ALA A 504 -24.35 -17.63 -6.77
CA ALA A 504 -25.57 -18.38 -6.52
C ALA A 504 -25.27 -19.62 -5.65
N TYR A 505 -24.22 -20.37 -5.97
CA TYR A 505 -23.73 -21.50 -5.17
C TYR A 505 -23.28 -21.07 -3.77
N ASN A 506 -22.53 -19.97 -3.65
CA ASN A 506 -22.09 -19.41 -2.38
C ASN A 506 -23.21 -18.77 -1.60
N ALA A 507 -24.13 -18.06 -2.25
CA ALA A 507 -25.26 -17.49 -1.54
C ALA A 507 -26.11 -18.59 -0.92
N PHE A 508 -26.21 -19.72 -1.62
CA PHE A 508 -26.84 -20.92 -1.13
C PHE A 508 -26.02 -21.64 -0.04
N PHE A 509 -24.72 -21.85 -0.26
CA PHE A 509 -23.81 -22.45 0.70
C PHE A 509 -23.79 -21.63 1.97
N LEU A 510 -23.59 -20.31 1.91
CA LEU A 510 -23.65 -19.40 3.05
C LEU A 510 -25.04 -19.28 3.65
N ASP A 511 -26.13 -19.15 2.90
CA ASP A 511 -27.46 -19.11 3.53
C ASP A 511 -27.76 -20.42 4.29
N ALA A 512 -27.24 -21.57 3.84
CA ALA A 512 -27.38 -22.85 4.52
C ALA A 512 -26.38 -23.06 5.68
N TRP A 513 -25.13 -22.68 5.47
CA TRP A 513 -24.01 -22.95 6.36
C TRP A 513 -23.73 -21.85 7.33
N PHE A 514 -23.90 -20.60 6.95
CA PHE A 514 -23.69 -19.49 7.86
C PHE A 514 -24.69 -19.60 9.01
N HIS A 515 -25.94 -20.03 8.76
CA HIS A 515 -26.90 -20.36 9.82
C HIS A 515 -26.46 -21.55 10.70
N THR A 516 -25.82 -22.56 10.12
CA THR A 516 -25.29 -23.74 10.83
C THR A 516 -24.03 -23.39 11.64
N ALA A 517 -23.06 -22.69 11.05
CA ALA A 517 -21.88 -22.11 11.69
C ALA A 517 -22.26 -21.15 12.82
N ILE A 518 -23.30 -20.31 12.63
CA ILE A 518 -23.91 -19.50 13.70
C ILE A 518 -24.45 -20.38 14.82
N SER A 519 -25.17 -21.46 14.49
CA SER A 519 -25.73 -22.38 15.49
C SER A 519 -24.64 -23.08 16.31
N ILE A 520 -23.53 -23.47 15.67
CA ILE A 520 -22.37 -24.11 16.30
C ILE A 520 -21.59 -23.12 17.17
N THR A 521 -21.28 -21.93 16.64
CA THR A 521 -20.56 -20.88 17.38
C THR A 521 -21.37 -20.34 18.56
N ASN A 522 -22.70 -20.30 18.46
CA ASN A 522 -23.60 -19.98 19.58
C ASN A 522 -23.54 -21.00 20.72
N ARG A 523 -23.13 -22.25 20.48
CA ARG A 523 -22.91 -23.24 21.56
C ARG A 523 -21.57 -23.06 22.26
N ALA A 524 -20.63 -22.34 21.64
CA ALA A 524 -19.25 -22.18 22.11
C ALA A 524 -18.96 -20.85 22.84
N SER A 525 -19.89 -19.88 22.83
CA SER A 525 -19.63 -18.53 23.37
C SER A 525 -20.92 -17.77 23.73
N ASP A 526 -21.03 -17.33 25.00
CA ASP A 526 -22.11 -16.46 25.53
C ASP A 526 -22.14 -15.05 24.89
N THR A 527 -21.20 -14.75 23.99
CA THR A 527 -20.90 -13.38 23.52
C THR A 527 -21.67 -12.96 22.26
N TYR A 528 -22.40 -13.86 21.61
CA TYR A 528 -23.01 -13.64 20.28
C TYR A 528 -24.47 -13.12 20.29
N THR A 529 -24.78 -12.18 21.19
CA THR A 529 -26.12 -11.59 21.33
C THR A 529 -26.61 -10.76 20.12
N PHE A 530 -25.71 -10.35 19.21
CA PHE A 530 -26.08 -9.61 17.99
C PHE A 530 -26.86 -10.49 16.99
N MET A 531 -26.56 -11.78 16.90
CA MET A 531 -27.17 -12.67 15.89
C MET A 531 -28.46 -13.35 16.39
N SER A 532 -28.63 -13.49 17.70
CA SER A 532 -29.92 -13.77 18.34
C SER A 532 -30.94 -12.63 18.15
N ASN A 533 -30.48 -11.45 17.76
CA ASN A 533 -31.32 -10.29 17.49
C ASN A 533 -31.71 -10.14 16.01
N ASP A 534 -31.41 -11.09 15.10
CA ASP A 534 -32.23 -11.19 13.88
C ASP A 534 -33.58 -11.80 14.30
N PRO A 535 -34.63 -10.98 14.50
CA PRO A 535 -35.92 -11.50 14.94
C PRO A 535 -36.51 -12.44 13.88
N ARG A 536 -35.97 -12.39 12.65
CA ARG A 536 -36.36 -13.25 11.54
C ARG A 536 -35.69 -14.61 11.58
N ALA A 537 -34.58 -14.84 12.28
CA ALA A 537 -33.94 -16.16 12.33
C ALA A 537 -34.73 -17.12 13.22
N ALA A 538 -35.00 -16.72 14.47
CA ALA A 538 -35.89 -17.47 15.37
C ALA A 538 -37.31 -17.59 14.77
N ARG A 539 -37.80 -16.53 14.12
CA ARG A 539 -39.06 -16.60 13.37
C ARG A 539 -38.99 -17.61 12.23
N ARG A 540 -37.97 -17.57 11.35
CA ARG A 540 -37.76 -18.53 10.23
C ARG A 540 -37.64 -19.98 10.70
N LEU A 541 -37.00 -20.23 11.85
CA LEU A 541 -36.93 -21.55 12.47
C LEU A 541 -38.26 -21.96 13.12
N SER A 542 -39.01 -21.06 13.75
CA SER A 542 -40.35 -21.35 14.27
C SER A 542 -41.40 -21.55 13.16
N VAL A 543 -41.21 -20.84 12.04
CA VAL A 543 -41.87 -20.97 10.74
C VAL A 543 -41.55 -22.32 10.10
N TRP A 544 -40.51 -23.04 10.50
CA TRP A 544 -40.26 -24.38 9.98
C TRP A 544 -41.11 -25.46 10.64
N LYS A 545 -41.45 -25.28 11.92
CA LYS A 545 -42.06 -26.31 12.78
C LYS A 545 -43.57 -26.51 12.64
N LYS A 546 -44.28 -25.71 11.84
CA LYS A 546 -45.76 -25.72 11.78
C LYS A 546 -46.30 -25.96 10.37
N PRO A 547 -46.55 -27.20 9.94
CA PRO A 547 -46.87 -27.51 8.55
C PRO A 547 -47.84 -26.54 7.90
N PHE A 548 -47.36 -25.79 6.91
CA PHE A 548 -48.15 -24.94 6.03
C PHE A 548 -49.03 -23.89 6.73
N ALA A 549 -48.56 -23.33 7.85
CA ALA A 549 -49.19 -22.18 8.49
C ALA A 549 -49.21 -20.94 7.57
N LYS A 550 -50.31 -20.18 7.67
CA LYS A 550 -50.48 -18.88 7.02
C LYS A 550 -50.48 -17.78 8.08
N ASP A 551 -49.84 -16.66 7.78
CA ASP A 551 -49.93 -15.47 8.62
C ASP A 551 -51.32 -14.83 8.54
N ALA A 552 -51.58 -13.83 9.39
CA ALA A 552 -52.85 -13.09 9.40
C ALA A 552 -53.17 -12.34 8.08
N ARG A 553 -52.27 -12.36 7.09
CA ARG A 553 -52.45 -11.79 5.74
C ARG A 553 -52.51 -12.88 4.67
N ASP A 554 -52.74 -14.13 5.07
CA ASP A 554 -52.88 -15.28 4.19
C ASP A 554 -51.61 -15.60 3.39
N ARG A 555 -50.44 -15.13 3.85
CA ARG A 555 -49.14 -15.48 3.28
C ARG A 555 -48.58 -16.69 4.00
N PHE A 556 -47.95 -17.60 3.27
CA PHE A 556 -47.28 -18.75 3.87
C PHE A 556 -46.19 -18.27 4.85
N ASP A 557 -46.38 -18.61 6.12
CA ASP A 557 -45.41 -18.40 7.20
C ASP A 557 -44.96 -19.73 7.80
N SER A 558 -45.21 -20.84 7.11
CA SER A 558 -44.52 -22.11 7.31
C SER A 558 -44.59 -23.02 6.10
N PHE A 559 -43.56 -23.86 5.95
CA PHE A 559 -43.48 -24.89 4.93
C PHE A 559 -43.28 -26.31 5.51
N GLY A 560 -43.55 -26.49 6.81
CA GLY A 560 -43.37 -27.79 7.47
C GLY A 560 -44.12 -28.92 6.74
N GLY A 561 -43.50 -30.09 6.63
CA GLY A 561 -43.98 -31.22 5.82
C GLY A 561 -42.89 -31.76 4.91
N GLN A 562 -43.19 -32.81 4.14
CA GLN A 562 -42.20 -33.50 3.29
C GLN A 562 -42.38 -33.11 1.81
N LEU A 563 -42.30 -31.81 1.47
CA LEU A 563 -42.39 -31.38 0.06
C LEU A 563 -41.15 -31.77 -0.74
N LEU A 564 -39.97 -31.82 -0.15
CA LEU A 564 -38.78 -32.28 -0.85
C LEU A 564 -38.09 -33.34 0.01
N SER A 565 -37.79 -34.47 -0.63
CA SER A 565 -36.96 -35.54 -0.09
C SER A 565 -35.48 -35.21 -0.34
N VAL A 566 -34.57 -35.87 0.37
CA VAL A 566 -33.13 -35.75 0.07
C VAL A 566 -32.87 -36.14 -1.38
N LYS A 567 -33.55 -37.20 -1.85
CA LYS A 567 -33.43 -37.68 -3.22
C LYS A 567 -33.90 -36.66 -4.27
N ASP A 568 -34.91 -35.85 -3.98
CA ASP A 568 -35.34 -34.80 -4.92
C ASP A 568 -34.24 -33.77 -5.13
N PHE A 569 -33.51 -33.40 -4.08
CA PHE A 569 -32.38 -32.47 -4.16
C PHE A 569 -31.19 -33.04 -4.94
N VAL A 570 -30.94 -34.34 -4.82
CA VAL A 570 -29.86 -34.99 -5.58
C VAL A 570 -30.29 -35.22 -7.03
N THR A 571 -31.56 -35.51 -7.31
CA THR A 571 -31.99 -35.87 -8.68
C THR A 571 -32.32 -34.68 -9.58
N CYS A 572 -32.69 -33.53 -9.01
CA CYS A 572 -33.03 -32.36 -9.81
C CYS A 572 -31.77 -31.68 -10.34
N GLN A 573 -31.67 -31.57 -11.67
CA GLN A 573 -30.52 -30.97 -12.36
C GLN A 573 -30.53 -29.43 -12.32
N ASP A 574 -31.71 -28.82 -12.17
CA ASP A 574 -31.87 -27.37 -12.17
C ASP A 574 -33.02 -26.91 -11.25
N VAL A 575 -33.13 -25.58 -11.09
CA VAL A 575 -34.15 -24.94 -10.25
C VAL A 575 -35.55 -25.20 -10.77
N ASP A 576 -35.75 -25.32 -12.08
CA ASP A 576 -37.07 -25.54 -12.67
C ASP A 576 -37.56 -26.98 -12.43
N ALA A 577 -36.66 -27.96 -12.43
CA ALA A 577 -36.94 -29.33 -12.01
C ALA A 577 -37.36 -29.40 -10.53
N ILE A 578 -36.68 -28.65 -9.65
CA ILE A 578 -37.07 -28.55 -8.23
C ILE A 578 -38.44 -27.89 -8.09
N ARG A 579 -38.68 -26.79 -8.79
CA ARG A 579 -39.98 -26.11 -8.82
C ARG A 579 -41.09 -27.04 -9.29
N ALA A 580 -40.86 -27.82 -10.34
CA ALA A 580 -41.82 -28.82 -10.84
C ALA A 580 -42.04 -29.95 -9.83
N ALA A 581 -41.02 -30.39 -9.10
CA ALA A 581 -41.16 -31.36 -8.02
C ALA A 581 -42.02 -30.82 -6.87
N ILE A 582 -41.79 -29.57 -6.46
CA ILE A 582 -42.61 -28.89 -5.44
C ILE A 582 -44.06 -28.81 -5.90
N VAL A 583 -44.32 -28.32 -7.12
CA VAL A 583 -45.69 -28.15 -7.64
C VAL A 583 -46.42 -29.49 -7.69
N ARG A 584 -45.80 -30.55 -8.23
CA ARG A 584 -46.41 -31.89 -8.27
C ARG A 584 -46.79 -32.41 -6.88
N LYS A 585 -45.95 -32.15 -5.88
CA LYS A 585 -46.23 -32.59 -4.51
C LYS A 585 -47.27 -31.72 -3.82
N LEU A 586 -47.26 -30.41 -4.05
CA LEU A 586 -48.33 -29.52 -3.58
C LEU A 586 -49.70 -29.96 -4.12
N GLU A 587 -49.77 -30.32 -5.40
CA GLU A 587 -50.98 -30.84 -6.05
C GLU A 587 -51.46 -32.17 -5.48
N SER A 588 -50.57 -32.95 -4.86
CA SER A 588 -50.92 -34.21 -4.21
C SER A 588 -51.51 -34.04 -2.80
N ILE A 589 -51.49 -32.83 -2.23
CA ILE A 589 -52.01 -32.57 -0.89
C ILE A 589 -53.51 -32.23 -1.01
N GLU A 590 -54.37 -33.18 -0.63
CA GLU A 590 -55.84 -33.04 -0.72
C GLU A 590 -56.41 -31.83 0.02
N ALA A 591 -55.70 -31.30 1.02
CA ALA A 591 -56.14 -30.17 1.83
C ALA A 591 -56.00 -28.79 1.15
N TRP A 592 -55.35 -28.70 -0.01
CA TRP A 592 -55.06 -27.43 -0.68
C TRP A 592 -56.16 -27.04 -1.66
N THR A 593 -56.61 -25.78 -1.57
CA THR A 593 -57.55 -25.22 -2.56
C THR A 593 -56.79 -24.81 -3.84
N GLU A 594 -57.50 -24.70 -4.97
CA GLU A 594 -56.88 -24.19 -6.22
C GLU A 594 -56.31 -22.78 -6.04
N GLN A 595 -56.91 -21.98 -5.16
CA GLN A 595 -56.39 -20.65 -4.82
C GLN A 595 -55.06 -20.73 -4.07
N ASP A 596 -54.88 -21.70 -3.18
CA ASP A 596 -53.61 -21.94 -2.48
C ASP A 596 -52.53 -22.40 -3.45
N LEU A 597 -52.87 -23.32 -4.36
CA LEU A 597 -51.96 -23.78 -5.41
C LEU A 597 -51.56 -22.63 -6.33
N MET A 598 -52.50 -21.76 -6.71
CA MET A 598 -52.21 -20.57 -7.53
C MET A 598 -51.20 -19.63 -6.84
N VAL A 599 -51.35 -19.40 -5.53
CA VAL A 599 -50.40 -18.57 -4.77
C VAL A 599 -49.05 -19.27 -4.66
N ALA A 600 -49.01 -20.56 -4.32
CA ALA A 600 -47.74 -21.28 -4.18
C ALA A 600 -46.98 -21.45 -5.50
N ARG A 601 -47.68 -21.59 -6.63
CA ARG A 601 -47.07 -21.65 -7.98
C ARG A 601 -46.39 -20.35 -8.41
N GLN A 602 -46.59 -19.24 -7.69
CA GLN A 602 -45.87 -18.00 -7.99
C GLN A 602 -44.36 -18.25 -7.82
N SER A 603 -43.58 -17.87 -8.84
CA SER A 603 -42.13 -18.11 -8.90
C SER A 603 -41.39 -17.68 -7.61
N ALA A 604 -41.74 -16.51 -7.04
CA ALA A 604 -41.16 -16.03 -5.79
C ALA A 604 -41.45 -16.93 -4.57
N ASN A 605 -42.63 -17.57 -4.52
CA ASN A 605 -43.01 -18.47 -3.43
C ASN A 605 -42.32 -19.82 -3.59
N LEU A 606 -42.29 -20.38 -4.81
CA LEU A 606 -41.51 -21.59 -5.09
C LEU A 606 -40.03 -21.39 -4.74
N ASP A 607 -39.47 -20.21 -5.06
CA ASP A 607 -38.10 -19.86 -4.70
C ASP A 607 -37.86 -19.80 -3.20
N THR A 608 -38.82 -19.28 -2.46
CA THR A 608 -38.76 -19.25 -1.00
C THR A 608 -38.84 -20.67 -0.42
N ILE A 609 -39.73 -21.52 -0.97
CA ILE A 609 -39.92 -22.90 -0.52
C ILE A 609 -38.64 -23.71 -0.72
N TRP A 610 -38.13 -23.79 -1.95
CA TRP A 610 -37.00 -24.69 -2.22
C TRP A 610 -35.73 -24.24 -1.49
N ARG A 611 -35.47 -22.93 -1.42
CA ARG A 611 -34.32 -22.39 -0.65
C ARG A 611 -34.44 -22.75 0.81
N GLY A 612 -35.65 -22.64 1.38
CA GLY A 612 -35.92 -23.13 2.72
C GLY A 612 -35.52 -24.59 2.85
N TYR A 613 -36.14 -25.48 2.07
CA TYR A 613 -35.92 -26.92 2.19
C TYR A 613 -34.45 -27.30 2.03
N ALA A 614 -33.75 -26.62 1.13
CA ALA A 614 -32.34 -26.83 0.93
C ALA A 614 -31.52 -26.40 2.16
N VAL A 615 -31.76 -25.21 2.71
CA VAL A 615 -31.11 -24.78 3.97
C VAL A 615 -31.33 -25.82 5.07
N GLY A 616 -32.54 -26.35 5.21
CA GLY A 616 -32.82 -27.40 6.19
C GLY A 616 -32.14 -28.74 5.88
N LEU A 617 -32.06 -29.12 4.60
CA LEU A 617 -31.31 -30.32 4.18
C LEU A 617 -29.83 -30.19 4.54
N PHE A 618 -29.21 -29.07 4.23
CA PHE A 618 -27.82 -28.83 4.60
C PHE A 618 -27.64 -28.83 6.11
N ALA A 619 -28.49 -28.13 6.85
CA ALA A 619 -28.45 -28.14 8.32
C ALA A 619 -28.61 -29.57 8.89
N PHE A 620 -29.45 -30.41 8.27
CA PHE A 620 -29.59 -31.83 8.61
C PHE A 620 -28.33 -32.64 8.30
N LEU A 621 -27.75 -32.47 7.11
CA LEU A 621 -26.54 -33.19 6.70
C LEU A 621 -25.32 -32.79 7.55
N PHE A 622 -25.35 -31.57 8.10
CA PHE A 622 -24.37 -31.08 9.08
C PHE A 622 -24.82 -31.22 10.53
N HIS A 623 -25.95 -31.84 10.81
CA HIS A 623 -26.47 -31.87 12.17
C HIS A 623 -25.63 -32.79 13.07
N TRP A 624 -25.41 -32.32 14.30
CA TRP A 624 -24.86 -33.10 15.40
C TRP A 624 -25.98 -33.85 16.09
N GLY A 625 -25.82 -35.16 16.23
CA GLY A 625 -26.73 -35.98 16.99
C GLY A 625 -26.82 -35.57 18.47
N PRO A 626 -27.74 -36.18 19.23
CA PRO A 626 -27.88 -35.93 20.67
C PRO A 626 -26.61 -36.24 21.48
N ASP A 627 -25.75 -37.10 20.92
CA ASP A 627 -24.43 -37.47 21.42
C ASP A 627 -23.34 -36.42 21.13
N GLY A 628 -23.66 -35.39 20.34
CA GLY A 628 -22.71 -34.35 19.96
C GLY A 628 -21.78 -34.77 18.82
N GLU A 629 -22.09 -35.85 18.09
CA GLU A 629 -21.32 -36.32 16.94
C GLU A 629 -22.07 -36.05 15.62
N PRO A 630 -21.39 -35.62 14.55
CA PRO A 630 -22.06 -35.30 13.30
C PRO A 630 -22.42 -36.58 12.52
N ARG A 631 -23.73 -36.81 12.30
CA ARG A 631 -24.22 -38.09 11.74
C ARG A 631 -23.96 -38.27 10.25
N TYR A 632 -24.04 -37.18 9.48
CA TYR A 632 -23.97 -37.20 8.01
C TYR A 632 -22.86 -36.30 7.43
N ARG A 633 -22.17 -35.52 8.27
CA ARG A 633 -21.17 -34.53 7.86
C ARG A 633 -20.07 -35.13 7.00
N GLU A 634 -19.36 -36.15 7.50
CA GLU A 634 -18.22 -36.73 6.79
C GLU A 634 -18.63 -37.33 5.44
N LYS A 635 -19.81 -37.96 5.39
CA LYS A 635 -20.39 -38.53 4.16
C LYS A 635 -20.71 -37.43 3.15
N PHE A 636 -21.27 -36.32 3.63
CA PHE A 636 -21.57 -35.17 2.81
C PHE A 636 -20.29 -34.48 2.30
N LEU A 637 -19.29 -34.24 3.16
CA LEU A 637 -18.01 -33.65 2.74
C LEU A 637 -17.29 -34.55 1.73
N LYS A 638 -17.38 -35.88 1.90
CA LYS A 638 -16.89 -36.83 0.89
C LYS A 638 -17.60 -36.65 -0.46
N PHE A 639 -18.92 -36.45 -0.47
CA PHE A 639 -19.67 -36.16 -1.71
C PHE A 639 -19.24 -34.84 -2.34
N VAL A 640 -19.09 -33.77 -1.55
CA VAL A 640 -18.63 -32.46 -2.05
C VAL A 640 -17.21 -32.55 -2.62
N ARG A 641 -16.30 -33.26 -1.96
CA ARG A 641 -14.94 -33.48 -2.49
C ARG A 641 -14.96 -34.22 -3.83
N MET A 642 -15.84 -35.22 -3.99
CA MET A 642 -16.03 -35.91 -5.26
C MET A 642 -16.56 -34.97 -6.35
N ASP A 643 -17.45 -34.03 -6.01
CA ASP A 643 -17.95 -33.04 -6.97
C ASP A 643 -16.83 -32.08 -7.40
N LEU A 644 -16.07 -31.56 -6.44
CA LEU A 644 -14.93 -30.68 -6.67
C LEU A 644 -13.80 -31.34 -7.48
N SER A 645 -13.62 -32.67 -7.38
CA SER A 645 -12.66 -33.43 -8.18
C SER A 645 -13.19 -33.82 -9.57
N GLY A 646 -14.46 -33.51 -9.88
CA GLY A 646 -15.11 -33.87 -11.14
C GLY A 646 -15.53 -35.34 -11.23
N GLU A 647 -15.58 -36.07 -10.11
CA GLU A 647 -16.08 -37.45 -10.06
C GLU A 647 -17.62 -37.56 -10.10
N VAL A 648 -18.32 -36.44 -9.86
CA VAL A 648 -19.80 -36.40 -9.90
C VAL A 648 -20.26 -36.08 -11.32
N ASP A 649 -21.05 -36.99 -11.89
CA ASP A 649 -21.79 -36.72 -13.12
C ASP A 649 -22.91 -35.72 -12.82
N LYS A 650 -22.81 -34.52 -13.41
CA LYS A 650 -23.79 -33.44 -13.22
C LYS A 650 -25.17 -33.79 -13.77
N GLU A 651 -25.25 -34.68 -14.76
CA GLU A 651 -26.54 -35.14 -15.29
C GLU A 651 -27.17 -36.21 -14.37
N ASN A 652 -26.36 -36.91 -13.58
CA ASN A 652 -26.84 -37.94 -12.67
C ASN A 652 -25.94 -38.08 -11.44
N PRO A 653 -26.09 -37.21 -10.43
CA PRO A 653 -25.22 -37.22 -9.25
C PRO A 653 -25.59 -38.32 -8.23
N VAL A 654 -26.70 -39.03 -8.43
CA VAL A 654 -27.22 -40.06 -7.51
C VAL A 654 -26.21 -41.16 -7.20
N PRO A 655 -25.54 -41.80 -8.18
CA PRO A 655 -24.59 -42.89 -7.88
C PRO A 655 -23.39 -42.41 -7.07
N ALA A 656 -22.93 -41.18 -7.31
CA ALA A 656 -21.84 -40.58 -6.54
C ALA A 656 -22.29 -40.26 -5.11
N PHE A 657 -23.51 -39.77 -4.92
CA PHE A 657 -24.11 -39.55 -3.61
C PHE A 657 -24.27 -40.86 -2.83
N GLU A 658 -24.78 -41.91 -3.48
CA GLU A 658 -24.89 -43.27 -2.91
C GLU A 658 -23.51 -43.81 -2.48
N LYS A 659 -22.49 -43.68 -3.34
CA LYS A 659 -21.11 -44.07 -3.05
C LYS A 659 -20.52 -43.28 -1.87
N ALA A 660 -20.78 -41.98 -1.79
CA ALA A 660 -20.28 -41.14 -0.72
C ALA A 660 -20.91 -41.53 0.63
N PHE A 661 -22.23 -41.72 0.66
CA PHE A 661 -22.98 -42.03 1.88
C PHE A 661 -23.01 -43.52 2.26
N GLY A 662 -22.58 -44.40 1.35
CA GLY A 662 -22.71 -45.85 1.49
C GLY A 662 -24.16 -46.28 1.48
N LEU A 663 -24.99 -45.69 0.60
CA LEU A 663 -26.42 -45.96 0.54
C LEU A 663 -26.71 -47.14 -0.38
N ASP A 664 -27.49 -48.08 0.14
CA ASP A 664 -28.32 -48.98 -0.64
C ASP A 664 -29.79 -48.54 -0.56
N ALA A 665 -30.73 -49.38 -1.00
CA ALA A 665 -32.15 -49.09 -0.90
C ALA A 665 -32.64 -48.88 0.54
N ALA A 666 -32.07 -49.59 1.52
CA ALA A 666 -32.41 -49.43 2.94
C ALA A 666 -31.80 -48.15 3.52
N GLY A 667 -30.56 -47.84 3.12
CA GLY A 667 -29.86 -46.60 3.48
C GLY A 667 -30.61 -45.37 3.04
N TRP A 668 -31.14 -45.34 1.80
CA TRP A 668 -32.01 -44.25 1.34
C TRP A 668 -33.23 -44.08 2.23
N LYS A 669 -33.93 -45.17 2.54
CA LYS A 669 -35.13 -45.12 3.38
C LYS A 669 -34.80 -44.58 4.78
N GLN A 670 -33.66 -44.97 5.34
CA GLN A 670 -33.20 -44.48 6.64
C GLN A 670 -32.85 -42.99 6.59
N LEU A 671 -32.10 -42.54 5.58
CA LEU A 671 -31.71 -41.14 5.41
C LEU A 671 -32.95 -40.24 5.29
N GLU A 672 -33.96 -40.65 4.51
CA GLU A 672 -35.22 -39.92 4.38
C GLU A 672 -36.02 -39.90 5.68
N ALA A 673 -36.06 -41.02 6.42
CA ALA A 673 -36.73 -41.08 7.72
C ALA A 673 -36.07 -40.14 8.73
N ASP A 674 -34.74 -40.09 8.77
CA ASP A 674 -33.99 -39.19 9.63
C ASP A 674 -34.19 -37.72 9.23
N PHE A 675 -34.20 -37.41 7.93
CA PHE A 675 -34.47 -36.05 7.46
C PHE A 675 -35.88 -35.60 7.82
N THR A 676 -36.86 -36.50 7.70
CA THR A 676 -38.25 -36.24 8.08
C THR A 676 -38.38 -35.99 9.58
N ALA A 677 -37.69 -36.78 10.40
CA ALA A 677 -37.65 -36.59 11.85
C ALA A 677 -37.02 -35.23 12.21
N TYR A 678 -35.90 -34.88 11.56
CA TYR A 678 -35.24 -33.59 11.76
C TYR A 678 -36.14 -32.39 11.39
N GLN A 679 -36.97 -32.52 10.36
CA GLN A 679 -37.93 -31.48 9.98
C GLN A 679 -39.06 -31.30 11.00
N ALA A 680 -39.37 -32.34 11.79
CA ALA A 680 -40.43 -32.33 12.79
C ALA A 680 -39.98 -31.73 14.13
N ASP A 681 -38.68 -31.83 14.44
CA ASP A 681 -38.05 -31.35 15.68
C ASP A 681 -37.79 -29.82 15.68
#